data_AF-A0A6G0Y0X2-F1
#
_entry.id   AF-A0A6G0Y0X2-F1
#
_cell.length_a   1.000
_cell.length_b   1.000
_cell.length_c   1.000
_cell.angle_alpha   90.00
_cell.angle_beta   90.00
_cell.angle_gamma   90.00
#
_symmetry.space_group_name_H-M   'P 1'
#
loop_
_entity.id
_entity.type
_entity.pdbx_description
1 polymer ?
#
loop_
_entity_poly.entity_id
_entity_poly.type
_entity_poly.pdbx_seq_one_letter_code
_entity_poly.pdbx_strand_id
1 'polypeptide(L)'
;MNLEFSYKYNGGEKKGIRYLVCRERYCKGTAKRLANGIIVNQIPHTHEPNNLETERLESKKEFRSKLIQRAVEETTKLRIIYDEECLRYARAAVHYCWPTAETSMRKARKKIIPPLPPTLDALKEYLEQNLDRYKCCGHSFYQDYTIDNQGKYTVIFGCIDLIRKVVNQGGEEVHADATFKVVPSRPNCRQLFIMHIIIQNHSIPVIYVLMESKTETAYTQVLMKCKVLFPEIKPICIMTDFEIALQNAFKIVYPDAIQHACFFHYVQCLVKNIRCQGLIPYVTNNEMAQICIKMTAALALLPSNKIEEGFQIIRRYSRDNNINLTSFFTYFSNYWIQTRGPEVFSVHGVPRRTNNNIESFHSQLKEKFQTVHPNLWTFLEHLNNLSKKNHIIIQQLERGQRVTRPVKIKYLANSERIMTATRQLTLGIITVKEFLLQCSHSAETYLRQEINWHNNIEQDENMQVSDQEDENMQANNLQDDENMQANVHQDDENQQDNDNNESDVRVYDQIEPLQHVVNVIENDSNSDDSEYFPFLRPGIRRIERNDSDDSVANDGINQPPNNENGSPSHQEIHWNEEDFIIPEELDPDIIYMMELEGNRRILEMQNLPYVQVQVPEVLPAVETGNQANLCVACLDAESTHALSPCGHKSLCLMCLESLLSERCPICNSIFTSNLRIW
;
A
#
# COMPACT_ATOMS: atom_id res chain seq x y z
N MET A 1 22.84 -51.78 -15.58
CA MET A 1 23.03 -50.49 -14.88
C MET A 1 24.23 -49.82 -15.52
N ASN A 2 24.05 -48.69 -16.19
CA ASN A 2 25.20 -47.91 -16.69
C ASN A 2 25.68 -47.03 -15.54
N LEU A 3 26.87 -47.29 -15.03
CA LEU A 3 27.51 -46.45 -14.03
C LEU A 3 28.28 -45.34 -14.78
N GLU A 4 27.60 -44.22 -15.06
CA GLU A 4 28.17 -43.14 -15.87
C GLU A 4 28.96 -42.14 -15.00
N PHE A 5 30.17 -41.81 -15.45
CA PHE A 5 31.02 -40.83 -14.80
C PHE A 5 30.55 -39.40 -15.07
N SER A 6 30.74 -38.51 -14.10
CA SER A 6 30.33 -37.10 -14.23
C SER A 6 31.37 -36.29 -15.02
N TYR A 7 30.92 -35.66 -16.11
CA TYR A 7 31.76 -34.90 -17.05
C TYR A 7 31.41 -33.40 -17.11
N LYS A 8 32.35 -32.59 -17.58
CA LYS A 8 32.18 -31.19 -17.98
C LYS A 8 32.73 -30.97 -19.40
N TYR A 9 32.20 -29.99 -20.11
CA TYR A 9 32.72 -29.59 -21.42
C TYR A 9 34.11 -28.97 -21.27
N ASN A 10 34.97 -29.17 -22.28
CA ASN A 10 36.38 -28.75 -22.26
C ASN A 10 36.73 -27.76 -23.40
N GLY A 11 35.76 -26.96 -23.86
CA GLY A 11 35.91 -25.97 -24.93
C GLY A 11 36.10 -26.53 -26.35
N GLY A 12 36.58 -27.77 -26.48
CA GLY A 12 36.83 -28.40 -27.78
C GLY A 12 35.58 -28.97 -28.44
N GLU A 13 35.22 -28.47 -29.62
CA GLU A 13 34.33 -29.13 -30.57
C GLU A 13 35.03 -29.32 -31.94
N LYS A 14 34.83 -30.48 -32.59
CA LYS A 14 35.35 -30.73 -33.94
C LYS A 14 34.44 -31.68 -34.71
N LYS A 15 33.91 -31.23 -35.86
CA LYS A 15 32.96 -32.01 -36.71
C LYS A 15 31.73 -32.53 -35.93
N GLY A 16 31.11 -31.71 -35.08
CA GLY A 16 29.96 -32.12 -34.27
C GLY A 16 30.30 -33.12 -33.14
N ILE A 17 31.58 -33.28 -32.81
CA ILE A 17 32.04 -34.07 -31.67
C ILE A 17 32.55 -33.11 -30.59
N ARG A 18 31.88 -33.09 -29.44
CA ARG A 18 32.28 -32.28 -28.27
C ARG A 18 33.16 -33.08 -27.32
N TYR A 19 34.26 -32.48 -26.88
CA TYR A 19 35.21 -33.11 -25.96
C TYR A 19 34.88 -32.77 -24.50
N LEU A 20 34.89 -33.82 -23.67
CA LEU A 20 34.48 -33.81 -22.28
C LEU A 20 35.63 -34.27 -21.39
N VAL A 21 35.83 -33.60 -20.25
CA VAL A 21 36.76 -34.01 -19.20
C VAL A 21 35.98 -34.35 -17.93
N CYS A 22 36.53 -35.21 -17.07
CA CYS A 22 35.92 -35.53 -15.80
C CYS A 22 35.74 -34.27 -14.92
N ARG A 23 34.70 -34.27 -14.06
CA ARG A 23 34.53 -33.27 -13.01
C ARG A 23 35.36 -33.55 -11.77
N GLU A 24 35.66 -34.82 -11.49
CA GLU A 24 36.36 -35.23 -10.28
C GLU A 24 37.76 -34.62 -10.21
N ARG A 25 38.14 -34.13 -9.03
CA ARG A 25 39.40 -33.40 -8.84
C ARG A 25 40.56 -34.39 -9.03
N TYR A 26 41.59 -33.95 -9.76
CA TYR A 26 42.77 -34.76 -10.14
C TYR A 26 42.50 -35.94 -11.10
N CYS A 27 41.25 -36.25 -11.45
CA CYS A 27 40.94 -37.26 -12.46
C CYS A 27 41.26 -36.73 -13.87
N LYS A 28 42.03 -37.52 -14.65
CA LYS A 28 42.34 -37.24 -16.06
C LYS A 28 41.42 -37.97 -17.05
N GLY A 29 40.35 -38.59 -16.58
CA GLY A 29 39.36 -39.28 -17.40
C GLY A 29 38.68 -38.32 -18.39
N THR A 30 38.49 -38.76 -19.62
CA THR A 30 37.90 -37.95 -20.71
C THR A 30 36.97 -38.78 -21.56
N ALA A 31 36.02 -38.10 -22.22
CA ALA A 31 35.10 -38.70 -23.16
C ALA A 31 34.84 -37.74 -24.32
N LYS A 32 34.24 -38.25 -25.39
CA LYS A 32 33.72 -37.45 -26.50
C LYS A 32 32.23 -37.72 -26.65
N ARG A 33 31.43 -36.65 -26.77
CA ARG A 33 30.02 -36.75 -27.14
C ARG A 33 29.93 -36.66 -28.67
N LEU A 34 29.45 -37.71 -29.30
CA LEU A 34 29.21 -37.79 -30.73
C LEU A 34 27.95 -36.99 -31.11
N ALA A 35 27.80 -36.64 -32.40
CA ALA A 35 26.65 -35.88 -32.90
C ALA A 35 25.29 -36.57 -32.68
N ASN A 36 25.26 -37.90 -32.53
CA ASN A 36 24.07 -38.68 -32.14
C ASN A 36 23.83 -38.72 -30.62
N GLY A 37 24.49 -37.86 -29.85
CA GLY A 37 24.36 -37.72 -28.40
C GLY A 37 25.16 -38.72 -27.56
N ILE A 38 25.64 -39.84 -28.15
CA ILE A 38 26.34 -40.91 -27.44
C ILE A 38 27.68 -40.40 -26.88
N ILE A 39 27.92 -40.66 -25.59
CA ILE A 39 29.20 -40.41 -24.93
C ILE A 39 30.10 -41.64 -25.09
N VAL A 40 31.31 -41.43 -25.59
CA VAL A 40 32.34 -42.48 -25.77
C VAL A 40 33.58 -42.09 -24.98
N ASN A 41 33.91 -42.90 -23.98
CA ASN A 41 35.07 -42.67 -23.12
C ASN A 41 36.37 -42.80 -23.93
N GLN A 42 37.34 -41.93 -23.66
CA GLN A 42 38.63 -41.87 -24.35
C GLN A 42 39.81 -42.15 -23.42
N ILE A 43 39.81 -41.54 -22.23
CA ILE A 43 40.79 -41.83 -21.17
C ILE A 43 40.00 -42.41 -19.99
N PRO A 44 40.40 -43.58 -19.44
CA PRO A 44 39.72 -44.20 -18.30
C PRO A 44 39.85 -43.35 -17.03
N HIS A 45 38.93 -43.57 -16.10
CA HIS A 45 38.87 -42.83 -14.84
C HIS A 45 39.77 -43.46 -13.78
N THR A 46 40.28 -42.61 -12.88
CA THR A 46 41.16 -42.99 -11.75
C THR A 46 40.40 -43.13 -10.43
N HIS A 47 39.07 -43.31 -10.49
CA HIS A 47 38.15 -43.37 -9.37
C HIS A 47 36.91 -44.19 -9.77
N GLU A 48 36.09 -44.59 -8.80
CA GLU A 48 34.81 -45.25 -9.07
C GLU A 48 33.68 -44.23 -9.40
N PRO A 49 32.60 -44.64 -10.08
CA PRO A 49 31.47 -43.78 -10.41
C PRO A 49 30.75 -43.21 -9.17
N ASN A 50 30.81 -41.89 -8.99
CA ASN A 50 30.17 -41.19 -7.86
C ASN A 50 28.66 -40.99 -8.09
N ASN A 51 27.89 -42.08 -8.03
CA ASN A 51 26.44 -42.08 -8.27
C ASN A 51 25.69 -41.03 -7.41
N LEU A 52 26.09 -40.87 -6.14
CA LEU A 52 25.51 -39.90 -5.21
C LEU A 52 25.65 -38.45 -5.68
N GLU A 53 26.74 -38.08 -6.36
CA GLU A 53 26.89 -36.74 -6.93
C GLU A 53 26.08 -36.57 -8.21
N THR A 54 25.99 -37.61 -9.05
CA THR A 54 25.13 -37.61 -10.25
C THR A 54 23.65 -37.45 -9.86
N GLU A 55 23.15 -38.23 -8.92
CA GLU A 55 21.77 -38.14 -8.40
C GLU A 55 21.47 -36.76 -7.78
N ARG A 56 22.42 -36.20 -7.01
CA ARG A 56 22.31 -34.83 -6.47
C ARG A 56 22.24 -33.79 -7.58
N LEU A 57 23.06 -33.93 -8.63
CA LEU A 57 23.09 -33.01 -9.76
C LEU A 57 21.79 -33.06 -10.58
N GLU A 58 21.20 -34.24 -10.74
CA GLU A 58 19.92 -34.42 -11.44
C GLU A 58 18.74 -33.90 -10.62
N SER A 59 18.67 -34.24 -9.33
CA SER A 59 17.69 -33.66 -8.39
C SER A 59 17.74 -32.12 -8.41
N LYS A 60 18.95 -31.54 -8.47
CA LYS A 60 19.18 -30.10 -8.57
C LYS A 60 18.76 -29.50 -9.92
N LYS A 61 18.93 -30.22 -11.04
CA LYS A 61 18.40 -29.81 -12.36
C LYS A 61 16.88 -29.81 -12.37
N GLU A 62 16.24 -30.85 -11.84
CA GLU A 62 14.77 -30.97 -11.81
C GLU A 62 14.14 -29.85 -10.97
N PHE A 63 14.61 -29.69 -9.72
CA PHE A 63 14.15 -28.62 -8.83
C PHE A 63 14.36 -27.23 -9.46
N ARG A 64 15.53 -26.95 -10.05
CA ARG A 64 15.77 -25.71 -10.80
C ARG A 64 14.81 -25.54 -11.98
N SER A 65 14.51 -26.61 -12.71
CA SER A 65 13.57 -26.59 -13.84
C SER A 65 12.17 -26.22 -13.36
N LYS A 66 11.68 -26.85 -12.29
CA LYS A 66 10.35 -26.57 -11.72
C LYS A 66 10.24 -25.15 -11.17
N LEU A 67 11.26 -24.66 -10.48
CA LEU A 67 11.36 -23.27 -10.02
C LEU A 67 11.33 -22.27 -11.16
N ILE A 68 12.06 -22.54 -12.27
CA ILE A 68 12.05 -21.68 -13.46
C ILE A 68 10.69 -21.71 -14.16
N GLN A 69 10.08 -22.89 -14.30
CA GLN A 69 8.74 -23.05 -14.87
C GLN A 69 7.72 -22.19 -14.11
N ARG A 70 7.58 -22.40 -12.79
CA ARG A 70 6.64 -21.64 -11.96
C ARG A 70 6.97 -20.14 -11.93
N ALA A 71 8.25 -19.77 -11.97
CA ALA A 71 8.65 -18.36 -12.06
C ALA A 71 8.26 -17.69 -13.39
N VAL A 72 8.10 -18.45 -14.47
CA VAL A 72 7.62 -17.98 -15.78
C VAL A 72 6.09 -17.96 -15.85
N GLU A 73 5.44 -19.04 -15.40
CA GLU A 73 3.99 -19.24 -15.51
C GLU A 73 3.18 -18.40 -14.49
N GLU A 74 3.76 -18.11 -13.32
CA GLU A 74 3.08 -17.38 -12.24
C GLU A 74 3.66 -15.98 -12.00
N THR A 75 2.84 -15.07 -11.46
CA THR A 75 3.28 -13.78 -10.89
C THR A 75 3.65 -13.86 -9.41
N THR A 76 3.41 -15.00 -8.75
CA THR A 76 3.65 -15.26 -7.31
C THR A 76 5.04 -14.77 -6.86
N LYS A 77 5.17 -14.21 -5.64
CA LYS A 77 6.47 -13.75 -5.12
C LYS A 77 7.48 -14.91 -5.21
N LEU A 78 8.64 -14.68 -5.82
CA LEU A 78 9.61 -15.74 -6.13
C LEU A 78 10.00 -16.59 -4.91
N ARG A 79 10.06 -15.95 -3.73
CA ARG A 79 10.37 -16.63 -2.46
C ARG A 79 9.32 -17.66 -2.07
N ILE A 80 8.03 -17.36 -2.27
CA ILE A 80 6.92 -18.28 -1.98
C ILE A 80 6.99 -19.50 -2.90
N ILE A 81 7.25 -19.29 -4.21
CA ILE A 81 7.46 -20.40 -5.16
C ILE A 81 8.62 -21.28 -4.68
N TYR A 82 9.72 -20.68 -4.25
CA TYR A 82 10.87 -21.42 -3.72
C TYR A 82 10.52 -22.22 -2.46
N ASP A 83 9.91 -21.60 -1.46
CA ASP A 83 9.57 -22.27 -0.20
C ASP A 83 8.51 -23.39 -0.39
N GLU A 84 7.52 -23.20 -1.28
CA GLU A 84 6.55 -24.24 -1.65
C GLU A 84 7.21 -25.44 -2.37
N GLU A 85 8.10 -25.19 -3.33
CA GLU A 85 8.80 -26.26 -4.02
C GLU A 85 9.90 -26.90 -3.15
N CYS A 86 10.47 -26.20 -2.16
CA CYS A 86 11.38 -26.80 -1.18
C CYS A 86 10.73 -27.93 -0.38
N LEU A 87 9.44 -27.82 -0.05
CA LEU A 87 8.68 -28.90 0.61
C LEU A 87 8.50 -30.13 -0.30
N ARG A 88 8.43 -29.92 -1.62
CA ARG A 88 8.29 -30.98 -2.64
C ARG A 88 9.64 -31.62 -3.00
N TYR A 89 10.71 -30.82 -3.02
CA TYR A 89 12.04 -31.16 -3.51
C TYR A 89 13.12 -31.06 -2.41
N ALA A 90 12.80 -31.44 -1.17
CA ALA A 90 13.64 -31.23 0.01
C ALA A 90 15.12 -31.66 -0.17
N ARG A 91 15.38 -32.81 -0.81
CA ARG A 91 16.75 -33.29 -1.09
C ARG A 91 17.55 -32.37 -2.02
N ALA A 92 16.89 -31.72 -2.97
CA ALA A 92 17.51 -30.77 -3.90
C ALA A 92 17.69 -29.38 -3.27
N ALA A 93 16.74 -28.96 -2.42
CA ALA A 93 16.77 -27.68 -1.72
C ALA A 93 18.04 -27.49 -0.86
N VAL A 94 18.47 -28.54 -0.16
CA VAL A 94 19.73 -28.57 0.62
C VAL A 94 20.97 -28.24 -0.24
N HIS A 95 20.89 -28.46 -1.56
CA HIS A 95 22.01 -28.26 -2.49
C HIS A 95 21.76 -27.13 -3.51
N TYR A 96 20.65 -26.39 -3.42
CA TYR A 96 20.31 -25.27 -4.31
C TYR A 96 19.57 -24.17 -3.55
N CYS A 97 20.36 -23.36 -2.85
CA CYS A 97 19.88 -22.33 -1.93
C CYS A 97 19.19 -21.14 -2.63
N TRP A 98 18.42 -20.40 -1.83
CA TRP A 98 17.60 -19.26 -2.28
C TRP A 98 18.33 -18.25 -3.19
N PRO A 99 19.53 -17.72 -2.89
CA PRO A 99 20.17 -16.72 -3.75
C PRO A 99 20.45 -17.19 -5.19
N THR A 100 20.85 -18.46 -5.35
CA THR A 100 21.11 -19.05 -6.68
C THR A 100 19.80 -19.35 -7.43
N ALA A 101 18.77 -19.77 -6.69
CA ALA A 101 17.43 -19.97 -7.21
C ALA A 101 16.81 -18.64 -7.66
N GLU A 102 16.77 -17.64 -6.78
CA GLU A 102 16.22 -16.30 -7.04
C GLU A 102 16.83 -15.69 -8.29
N THR A 103 18.15 -15.67 -8.41
CA THR A 103 18.83 -15.08 -9.57
C THR A 103 18.41 -15.77 -10.88
N SER A 104 18.27 -17.10 -10.86
CA SER A 104 17.83 -17.89 -12.01
C SER A 104 16.36 -17.64 -12.35
N MET A 105 15.48 -17.64 -11.35
CA MET A 105 14.05 -17.41 -11.50
C MET A 105 13.73 -15.97 -11.93
N ARG A 106 14.43 -14.97 -11.37
CA ARG A 106 14.31 -13.55 -11.70
C ARG A 106 14.77 -13.27 -13.13
N LYS A 107 15.90 -13.87 -13.57
CA LYS A 107 16.36 -13.82 -14.97
C LYS A 107 15.37 -14.48 -15.93
N ALA A 108 14.81 -15.64 -15.59
CA ALA A 108 13.80 -16.32 -16.41
C ALA A 108 12.50 -15.51 -16.54
N ARG A 109 11.92 -15.07 -15.42
CA ARG A 109 10.70 -14.25 -15.37
C ARG A 109 10.87 -12.94 -16.17
N LYS A 110 12.02 -12.28 -16.08
CA LYS A 110 12.32 -11.03 -16.83
C LYS A 110 12.35 -11.22 -18.35
N LYS A 111 12.58 -12.44 -18.87
CA LYS A 111 12.53 -12.71 -20.33
C LYS A 111 11.12 -12.75 -20.91
N ILE A 112 10.08 -12.95 -20.09
CA ILE A 112 8.70 -13.20 -20.54
C ILE A 112 7.70 -12.16 -20.01
N ILE A 113 8.01 -11.48 -18.91
CA ILE A 113 7.29 -10.26 -18.52
C ILE A 113 7.63 -9.12 -19.50
N PRO A 114 6.65 -8.49 -20.16
CA PRO A 114 6.90 -7.36 -21.07
C PRO A 114 7.53 -6.16 -20.34
N PRO A 115 8.25 -5.27 -21.05
CA PRO A 115 8.64 -3.98 -20.49
C PRO A 115 7.42 -3.21 -19.98
N LEU A 116 7.59 -2.42 -18.91
CA LEU A 116 6.50 -1.59 -18.40
C LEU A 116 6.18 -0.48 -19.44
N PRO A 117 4.93 -0.36 -19.90
CA PRO A 117 4.56 0.68 -20.85
C PRO A 117 4.71 2.07 -20.22
N PRO A 118 5.19 3.08 -20.98
CA PRO A 118 5.45 4.42 -20.45
C PRO A 118 4.18 5.25 -20.22
N THR A 119 3.15 5.06 -21.05
CA THR A 119 1.87 5.79 -21.06
C THR A 119 0.68 4.84 -20.91
N LEU A 120 -0.51 5.35 -20.55
CA LEU A 120 -1.72 4.52 -20.58
C LEU A 120 -2.10 4.11 -22.02
N ASP A 121 -1.73 4.89 -23.04
CA ASP A 121 -1.92 4.53 -24.45
C ASP A 121 -1.14 3.26 -24.82
N ALA A 122 0.17 3.22 -24.52
CA ALA A 122 1.00 2.03 -24.76
C ALA A 122 0.56 0.81 -23.93
N LEU A 123 -0.08 1.02 -22.77
CA LEU A 123 -0.74 -0.06 -22.03
C LEU A 123 -2.00 -0.55 -22.75
N LYS A 124 -2.83 0.37 -23.25
CA LYS A 124 -4.04 0.09 -24.03
C LYS A 124 -3.69 -0.68 -25.31
N GLU A 125 -2.68 -0.25 -26.08
CA GLU A 125 -2.23 -0.96 -27.28
C GLU A 125 -1.74 -2.38 -26.96
N TYR A 126 -0.95 -2.52 -25.87
CA TYR A 126 -0.49 -3.82 -25.41
C TYR A 126 -1.67 -4.74 -25.03
N LEU A 127 -2.68 -4.22 -24.33
CA LEU A 127 -3.86 -4.98 -23.92
C LEU A 127 -4.76 -5.35 -25.10
N GLU A 128 -4.93 -4.47 -26.09
CA GLU A 128 -5.67 -4.76 -27.34
C GLU A 128 -5.01 -5.88 -28.15
N GLN A 129 -3.67 -5.93 -28.18
CA GLN A 129 -2.92 -7.02 -28.79
C GLN A 129 -2.88 -8.31 -27.94
N ASN A 130 -3.18 -8.22 -26.64
CA ASN A 130 -3.02 -9.30 -25.66
C ASN A 130 -4.29 -9.52 -24.81
N LEU A 131 -5.48 -9.42 -25.41
CA LEU A 131 -6.78 -9.61 -24.74
C LEU A 131 -6.85 -10.89 -23.89
N ASP A 132 -6.16 -11.94 -24.37
CA ASP A 132 -6.12 -13.26 -23.76
C ASP A 132 -5.26 -13.35 -22.47
N ARG A 133 -4.39 -12.36 -22.20
CA ARG A 133 -3.47 -12.34 -21.05
C ARG A 133 -4.19 -12.30 -19.71
N TYR A 134 -5.29 -11.54 -19.62
CA TYR A 134 -6.04 -11.36 -18.38
C TYR A 134 -7.51 -11.70 -18.63
N LYS A 135 -7.88 -12.97 -18.47
CA LYS A 135 -9.29 -13.42 -18.59
C LYS A 135 -10.01 -13.58 -17.25
N CYS A 136 -11.31 -13.31 -17.25
CA CYS A 136 -12.27 -13.69 -16.21
C CYS A 136 -13.55 -14.24 -16.86
N CYS A 137 -14.03 -15.41 -16.41
CA CYS A 137 -15.13 -16.17 -17.06
C CYS A 137 -14.95 -16.45 -18.58
N GLY A 138 -13.71 -16.45 -19.08
CA GLY A 138 -13.39 -16.68 -20.50
C GLY A 138 -13.32 -15.39 -21.34
N HIS A 139 -13.89 -14.29 -20.86
CA HIS A 139 -13.83 -12.97 -21.47
C HIS A 139 -12.57 -12.20 -21.03
N SER A 140 -12.14 -11.22 -21.83
CA SER A 140 -11.09 -10.26 -21.45
C SER A 140 -11.49 -9.49 -20.18
N PHE A 141 -10.53 -9.21 -19.32
CA PHE A 141 -10.66 -8.33 -18.15
C PHE A 141 -10.42 -6.85 -18.50
N TYR A 142 -9.62 -6.56 -19.53
CA TYR A 142 -9.61 -5.25 -20.19
C TYR A 142 -10.89 -5.10 -21.02
N GLN A 143 -11.51 -3.93 -20.96
CA GLN A 143 -12.83 -3.68 -21.54
C GLN A 143 -12.76 -2.63 -22.67
N ASP A 144 -12.24 -1.44 -22.36
CA ASP A 144 -12.16 -0.32 -23.31
C ASP A 144 -11.25 0.79 -22.74
N TYR A 145 -11.07 1.87 -23.48
CA TYR A 145 -10.37 3.09 -23.08
C TYR A 145 -11.20 4.34 -23.36
N THR A 146 -10.81 5.47 -22.76
CA THR A 146 -11.30 6.81 -23.09
C THR A 146 -10.14 7.81 -23.14
N ILE A 147 -10.27 8.82 -23.98
CA ILE A 147 -9.35 9.96 -24.04
C ILE A 147 -10.16 11.22 -23.71
N ASP A 148 -9.68 12.09 -22.83
CA ASP A 148 -10.33 13.39 -22.53
C ASP A 148 -9.90 14.50 -23.52
N ASN A 149 -10.57 15.66 -23.43
CA ASN A 149 -10.31 16.81 -24.31
C ASN A 149 -8.88 17.40 -24.20
N GLN A 150 -8.06 16.92 -23.25
CA GLN A 150 -6.65 17.31 -23.06
C GLN A 150 -5.68 16.19 -23.48
N GLY A 151 -6.18 15.14 -24.16
CA GLY A 151 -5.38 13.99 -24.57
C GLY A 151 -5.00 13.07 -23.41
N LYS A 152 -5.67 13.14 -22.25
CA LYS A 152 -5.39 12.25 -21.11
C LYS A 152 -6.11 10.93 -21.27
N TYR A 153 -5.35 9.85 -21.15
CA TYR A 153 -5.85 8.50 -21.35
C TYR A 153 -6.46 7.94 -20.07
N THR A 154 -7.31 6.95 -20.26
CA THR A 154 -7.94 6.18 -19.19
C THR A 154 -8.27 4.78 -19.70
N VAL A 155 -7.99 3.76 -18.88
CA VAL A 155 -8.10 2.34 -19.25
C VAL A 155 -9.05 1.63 -18.29
N ILE A 156 -10.08 0.99 -18.83
CA ILE A 156 -11.21 0.40 -18.09
C ILE A 156 -11.05 -1.12 -18.02
N PHE A 157 -11.21 -1.66 -16.82
CA PHE A 157 -11.17 -3.09 -16.51
C PHE A 157 -12.43 -3.53 -15.76
N GLY A 158 -12.85 -4.78 -15.95
CA GLY A 158 -14.01 -5.36 -15.29
C GLY A 158 -14.29 -6.78 -15.78
N CYS A 159 -15.32 -7.43 -15.25
CA CYS A 159 -15.81 -8.71 -15.78
C CYS A 159 -17.31 -8.61 -16.04
N ILE A 160 -17.69 -8.73 -17.32
CA ILE A 160 -19.07 -8.64 -17.81
C ILE A 160 -19.98 -9.64 -17.07
N ASP A 161 -19.55 -10.89 -16.89
CA ASP A 161 -20.32 -11.92 -16.18
C ASP A 161 -20.44 -11.65 -14.68
N LEU A 162 -19.50 -10.91 -14.09
CA LEU A 162 -19.60 -10.53 -12.67
C LEU A 162 -20.64 -9.43 -12.53
N ILE A 163 -20.51 -8.38 -13.33
CA ILE A 163 -21.44 -7.25 -13.41
C ILE A 163 -22.87 -7.76 -13.61
N ARG A 164 -23.10 -8.60 -14.63
CA ARG A 164 -24.41 -9.20 -14.92
C ARG A 164 -24.97 -10.00 -13.75
N LYS A 165 -24.16 -10.83 -13.07
CA LYS A 165 -24.63 -11.61 -11.92
C LYS A 165 -25.01 -10.71 -10.73
N VAL A 166 -24.23 -9.67 -10.43
CA VAL A 166 -24.54 -8.75 -9.33
C VAL A 166 -25.82 -7.96 -9.63
N VAL A 167 -25.97 -7.44 -10.86
CA VAL A 167 -27.19 -6.71 -11.28
C VAL A 167 -28.42 -7.63 -11.27
N ASN A 168 -28.34 -8.83 -11.85
CA ASN A 168 -29.45 -9.78 -11.92
C ASN A 168 -29.97 -10.26 -10.55
N GLN A 169 -29.21 -10.02 -9.48
CA GLN A 169 -29.58 -10.35 -8.09
C GLN A 169 -30.03 -9.11 -7.29
N GLY A 170 -30.36 -7.99 -7.95
CA GLY A 170 -30.85 -6.76 -7.33
C GLY A 170 -29.76 -5.76 -6.91
N GLY A 171 -28.64 -5.73 -7.65
CA GLY A 171 -27.54 -4.79 -7.40
C GLY A 171 -27.82 -3.36 -7.88
N GLU A 172 -28.65 -2.61 -7.13
CA GLU A 172 -29.15 -1.26 -7.50
C GLU A 172 -28.48 -0.10 -6.73
N GLU A 173 -27.69 -0.41 -5.69
CA GLU A 173 -26.90 0.56 -4.92
C GLU A 173 -25.45 0.55 -5.44
N VAL A 174 -25.00 1.67 -6.04
CA VAL A 174 -23.61 1.85 -6.51
C VAL A 174 -22.83 2.70 -5.51
N HIS A 175 -21.60 2.27 -5.22
CA HIS A 175 -20.61 3.06 -4.48
C HIS A 175 -19.39 3.28 -5.36
N ALA A 176 -18.81 4.48 -5.34
CA ALA A 176 -17.62 4.78 -6.12
C ALA A 176 -16.66 5.75 -5.40
N ASP A 177 -15.37 5.58 -5.65
CA ASP A 177 -14.26 6.32 -5.02
C ASP A 177 -13.00 6.26 -5.90
N ALA A 178 -12.02 7.14 -5.65
CA ALA A 178 -10.76 7.20 -6.39
C ALA A 178 -9.55 7.26 -5.45
N THR A 179 -8.64 6.28 -5.56
CA THR A 179 -7.45 6.20 -4.71
C THR A 179 -6.16 6.59 -5.43
N PHE A 180 -5.38 7.44 -4.75
CA PHE A 180 -4.03 7.87 -5.14
C PHE A 180 -2.93 6.95 -4.59
N LYS A 181 -3.26 6.12 -3.59
CA LYS A 181 -2.28 5.42 -2.73
C LYS A 181 -1.93 4.00 -3.20
N VAL A 182 -2.59 3.52 -4.25
CA VAL A 182 -2.39 2.17 -4.83
C VAL A 182 -2.50 2.26 -6.36
N VAL A 183 -1.51 2.88 -6.99
CA VAL A 183 -1.44 3.03 -8.46
C VAL A 183 -0.09 2.55 -8.97
N PRO A 184 0.00 1.89 -10.15
CA PRO A 184 1.27 1.48 -10.73
C PRO A 184 2.27 2.63 -10.87
N SER A 185 3.56 2.37 -10.65
CA SER A 185 4.63 3.39 -10.81
C SER A 185 4.90 3.75 -12.27
N ARG A 186 4.60 2.86 -13.21
CA ARG A 186 4.52 3.11 -14.66
C ARG A 186 3.40 2.25 -15.27
N PRO A 187 2.60 2.78 -16.20
CA PRO A 187 2.57 4.17 -16.67
C PRO A 187 2.09 5.15 -15.58
N ASN A 188 2.30 6.45 -15.79
CA ASN A 188 2.01 7.50 -14.80
C ASN A 188 0.49 7.70 -14.58
N CYS A 189 -0.15 6.78 -13.88
CA CYS A 189 -1.55 6.86 -13.49
C CYS A 189 -1.73 7.91 -12.39
N ARG A 190 -2.62 8.89 -12.60
CA ARG A 190 -2.93 9.91 -11.59
C ARG A 190 -3.71 9.34 -10.42
N GLN A 191 -4.57 8.36 -10.68
CA GLN A 191 -5.43 7.67 -9.70
C GLN A 191 -5.97 6.33 -10.24
N LEU A 192 -6.47 5.49 -9.32
CA LEU A 192 -7.30 4.32 -9.59
C LEU A 192 -8.73 4.64 -9.14
N PHE A 193 -9.66 4.76 -10.08
CA PHE A 193 -11.10 4.89 -9.80
C PHE A 193 -11.76 3.51 -9.78
N ILE A 194 -12.67 3.27 -8.82
CA ILE A 194 -13.28 1.95 -8.60
C ILE A 194 -14.78 2.11 -8.38
N MET A 195 -15.58 1.32 -9.10
CA MET A 195 -17.01 1.18 -8.85
C MET A 195 -17.31 -0.16 -8.17
N HIS A 196 -18.05 -0.09 -7.07
CA HIS A 196 -18.65 -1.22 -6.39
C HIS A 196 -20.17 -1.21 -6.61
N ILE A 197 -20.76 -2.40 -6.72
CA ILE A 197 -22.21 -2.59 -6.58
C ILE A 197 -22.46 -3.31 -5.25
N ILE A 198 -23.45 -2.84 -4.51
CA ILE A 198 -23.83 -3.40 -3.21
C ILE A 198 -24.98 -4.39 -3.40
N ILE A 199 -24.85 -5.55 -2.75
CA ILE A 199 -25.77 -6.68 -2.86
C ILE A 199 -25.85 -7.40 -1.52
N GLN A 200 -27.05 -7.64 -0.99
CA GLN A 200 -27.28 -8.30 0.31
C GLN A 200 -26.40 -7.73 1.46
N ASN A 201 -26.16 -6.41 1.49
CA ASN A 201 -25.26 -5.73 2.43
C ASN A 201 -23.77 -6.16 2.35
N HIS A 202 -23.33 -6.67 1.20
CA HIS A 202 -21.93 -6.88 0.83
C HIS A 202 -21.57 -6.04 -0.40
N SER A 203 -20.28 -5.72 -0.59
CA SER A 203 -19.80 -4.70 -1.52
C SER A 203 -18.83 -5.29 -2.55
N ILE A 204 -19.31 -5.56 -3.75
CA ILE A 204 -18.52 -6.20 -4.82
C ILE A 204 -17.88 -5.13 -5.70
N PRO A 205 -16.53 -4.98 -5.75
CA PRO A 205 -15.89 -4.20 -6.79
C PRO A 205 -16.08 -4.89 -8.15
N VAL A 206 -16.58 -4.13 -9.13
CA VAL A 206 -16.99 -4.65 -10.45
C VAL A 206 -16.25 -4.02 -11.62
N ILE A 207 -15.88 -2.73 -11.51
CA ILE A 207 -15.17 -1.96 -12.54
C ILE A 207 -14.00 -1.23 -11.86
N TYR A 208 -12.84 -1.27 -12.51
CA TYR A 208 -11.60 -0.63 -12.07
C TYR A 208 -11.05 0.19 -13.23
N VAL A 209 -10.58 1.40 -12.97
CA VAL A 209 -10.22 2.36 -14.00
C VAL A 209 -8.93 3.07 -13.65
N LEU A 210 -7.88 2.88 -14.47
CA LEU A 210 -6.64 3.65 -14.35
C LEU A 210 -6.77 4.95 -15.14
N MET A 211 -6.59 6.10 -14.49
CA MET A 211 -6.83 7.42 -15.09
C MET A 211 -5.59 8.31 -15.01
N GLU A 212 -5.25 9.03 -16.10
CA GLU A 212 -4.27 10.14 -16.08
C GLU A 212 -4.88 11.47 -15.62
N SER A 213 -6.20 11.60 -15.64
CA SER A 213 -6.96 12.82 -15.33
C SER A 213 -8.01 12.55 -14.23
N LYS A 214 -8.45 13.60 -13.54
CA LYS A 214 -9.54 13.56 -12.57
C LYS A 214 -10.56 14.70 -12.73
N THR A 215 -10.60 15.28 -13.92
CA THR A 215 -11.58 16.29 -14.28
C THR A 215 -12.99 15.69 -14.37
N GLU A 216 -13.99 16.56 -14.26
CA GLU A 216 -15.39 16.19 -14.51
C GLU A 216 -15.58 15.60 -15.91
N THR A 217 -14.84 16.12 -16.91
CA THR A 217 -14.84 15.59 -18.28
C THR A 217 -14.29 14.17 -18.34
N ALA A 218 -13.18 13.86 -17.68
CA ALA A 218 -12.61 12.51 -17.65
C ALA A 218 -13.55 11.50 -16.98
N TYR A 219 -14.10 11.84 -15.80
CA TYR A 219 -15.11 10.99 -15.14
C TYR A 219 -16.37 10.83 -15.99
N THR A 220 -16.86 11.89 -16.65
CA THR A 220 -18.05 11.81 -17.50
C THR A 220 -17.83 10.88 -18.69
N GLN A 221 -16.68 10.95 -19.37
CA GLN A 221 -16.34 10.04 -20.46
C GLN A 221 -16.26 8.58 -19.98
N VAL A 222 -15.62 8.32 -18.84
CA VAL A 222 -15.57 6.98 -18.23
C VAL A 222 -16.96 6.45 -17.90
N LEU A 223 -17.80 7.25 -17.25
CA LEU A 223 -19.14 6.82 -16.84
C LEU A 223 -20.08 6.62 -18.03
N MET A 224 -20.00 7.48 -19.07
CA MET A 224 -20.72 7.26 -20.33
C MET A 224 -20.25 5.98 -21.02
N LYS A 225 -18.94 5.75 -21.11
CA LYS A 225 -18.38 4.51 -21.68
C LYS A 225 -18.84 3.27 -20.89
N CYS A 226 -18.79 3.31 -19.56
CA CYS A 226 -19.29 2.23 -18.70
C CYS A 226 -20.79 1.98 -18.90
N LYS A 227 -21.61 3.03 -19.11
CA LYS A 227 -23.05 2.90 -19.40
C LYS A 227 -23.34 2.24 -20.77
N VAL A 228 -22.42 2.37 -21.73
CA VAL A 228 -22.49 1.69 -23.04
C VAL A 228 -21.99 0.25 -22.96
N LEU A 229 -20.91 -0.01 -22.22
CA LEU A 229 -20.35 -1.36 -22.02
C LEU A 229 -21.24 -2.25 -21.14
N PHE A 230 -21.92 -1.66 -20.15
CA PHE A 230 -22.69 -2.35 -19.12
C PHE A 230 -24.10 -1.73 -18.96
N PRO A 231 -24.94 -1.74 -20.01
CA PRO A 231 -26.27 -1.11 -20.00
C PRO A 231 -27.26 -1.75 -19.01
N GLU A 232 -26.88 -2.88 -18.41
CA GLU A 232 -27.59 -3.49 -17.28
C GLU A 232 -27.45 -2.67 -15.98
N ILE A 233 -26.35 -1.92 -15.79
CA ILE A 233 -26.11 -1.11 -14.58
C ILE A 233 -27.06 0.10 -14.56
N LYS A 234 -28.11 0.00 -13.74
CA LYS A 234 -29.13 1.02 -13.55
C LYS A 234 -29.26 1.36 -12.05
N PRO A 235 -28.38 2.23 -11.52
CA PRO A 235 -28.38 2.55 -10.10
C PRO A 235 -29.62 3.37 -9.72
N ILE A 236 -30.25 3.00 -8.61
CA ILE A 236 -31.27 3.83 -7.95
C ILE A 236 -30.59 4.77 -6.94
N CYS A 237 -29.52 4.30 -6.29
CA CYS A 237 -28.75 5.04 -5.31
C CYS A 237 -27.26 5.05 -5.69
N ILE A 238 -26.62 6.23 -5.64
CA ILE A 238 -25.19 6.41 -5.90
C ILE A 238 -24.54 7.08 -4.68
N MET A 239 -23.56 6.41 -4.07
CA MET A 239 -22.75 6.98 -2.98
C MET A 239 -21.32 7.27 -3.43
N THR A 240 -20.87 8.50 -3.18
CA THR A 240 -19.49 8.95 -3.40
C THR A 240 -18.94 9.67 -2.17
N ASP A 241 -17.67 10.08 -2.24
CA ASP A 241 -17.11 11.14 -1.41
C ASP A 241 -17.66 12.52 -1.84
N PHE A 242 -16.95 13.61 -1.50
CA PHE A 242 -17.28 14.98 -1.88
C PHE A 242 -16.50 15.54 -3.08
N GLU A 243 -15.82 14.71 -3.88
CA GLU A 243 -15.18 15.16 -5.11
C GLU A 243 -16.22 15.67 -6.12
N ILE A 244 -16.26 16.99 -6.28
CA ILE A 244 -17.23 17.70 -7.13
C ILE A 244 -17.20 17.17 -8.57
N ALA A 245 -16.01 16.90 -9.11
CA ALA A 245 -15.83 16.38 -10.46
C ALA A 245 -16.48 14.99 -10.67
N LEU A 246 -16.37 14.11 -9.68
CA LEU A 246 -17.00 12.78 -9.70
C LEU A 246 -18.52 12.89 -9.49
N GLN A 247 -18.95 13.73 -8.55
CA GLN A 247 -20.37 13.95 -8.28
C GLN A 247 -21.12 14.48 -9.51
N ASN A 248 -20.60 15.54 -10.13
CA ASN A 248 -21.20 16.15 -11.32
C ASN A 248 -21.25 15.15 -12.50
N ALA A 249 -20.18 14.39 -12.72
CA ALA A 249 -20.14 13.35 -13.76
C ALA A 249 -21.22 12.28 -13.57
N PHE A 250 -21.43 11.80 -12.33
CA PHE A 250 -22.54 10.89 -12.04
C PHE A 250 -23.91 11.54 -12.29
N LYS A 251 -24.11 12.80 -11.88
CA LYS A 251 -25.36 13.54 -12.10
C LYS A 251 -25.67 13.80 -13.58
N ILE A 252 -24.64 13.93 -14.43
CA ILE A 252 -24.77 14.04 -15.89
C ILE A 252 -25.16 12.70 -16.52
N VAL A 253 -24.56 11.59 -16.08
CA VAL A 253 -24.72 10.28 -16.73
C VAL A 253 -25.90 9.47 -16.18
N TYR A 254 -26.29 9.67 -14.92
CA TYR A 254 -27.41 9.00 -14.24
C TYR A 254 -28.29 10.04 -13.51
N PRO A 255 -28.97 10.95 -14.23
CA PRO A 255 -29.72 12.06 -13.63
C PRO A 255 -30.92 11.60 -12.78
N ASP A 256 -31.46 10.42 -13.05
CA ASP A 256 -32.60 9.83 -12.33
C ASP A 256 -32.18 9.11 -11.03
N ALA A 257 -30.88 8.88 -10.82
CA ALA A 257 -30.35 8.17 -9.66
C ALA A 257 -30.17 9.12 -8.47
N ILE A 258 -30.59 8.69 -7.28
CA ILE A 258 -30.45 9.51 -6.07
C ILE A 258 -29.00 9.47 -5.61
N GLN A 259 -28.33 10.62 -5.71
CA GLN A 259 -26.94 10.79 -5.32
C GLN A 259 -26.84 11.25 -3.86
N HIS A 260 -26.13 10.49 -3.03
CA HIS A 260 -25.86 10.83 -1.63
C HIS A 260 -24.37 10.90 -1.38
N ALA A 261 -23.90 12.01 -0.82
CA ALA A 261 -22.53 12.08 -0.33
C ALA A 261 -22.39 11.38 1.03
N CYS A 262 -21.22 10.79 1.27
CA CYS A 262 -20.96 9.99 2.48
C CYS A 262 -21.00 10.82 3.79
N PHE A 263 -21.81 10.40 4.78
CA PHE A 263 -21.93 11.04 6.09
C PHE A 263 -20.61 11.11 6.88
N PHE A 264 -19.75 10.10 6.72
CA PHE A 264 -18.41 10.08 7.33
C PHE A 264 -17.54 11.23 6.78
N HIS A 265 -17.48 11.37 5.45
CA HIS A 265 -16.76 12.46 4.80
C HIS A 265 -17.37 13.84 5.10
N TYR A 266 -18.70 13.94 5.29
CA TYR A 266 -19.35 15.19 5.71
C TYR A 266 -18.84 15.61 7.10
N VAL A 267 -18.78 14.68 8.05
CA VAL A 267 -18.24 14.94 9.39
C VAL A 267 -16.73 15.28 9.35
N GLN A 268 -15.94 14.63 8.48
CA GLN A 268 -14.54 15.02 8.25
C GLN A 268 -14.41 16.46 7.76
N CYS A 269 -15.25 16.92 6.83
CA CYS A 269 -15.24 18.31 6.39
C CYS A 269 -15.57 19.29 7.54
N LEU A 270 -16.45 18.93 8.47
CA LEU A 270 -16.71 19.75 9.67
C LEU A 270 -15.48 19.80 10.58
N VAL A 271 -14.85 18.67 10.89
CA VAL A 271 -13.65 18.63 11.76
C VAL A 271 -12.47 19.34 11.11
N LYS A 272 -12.26 19.16 9.80
CA LYS A 272 -11.23 19.89 9.03
C LYS A 272 -11.46 21.40 9.11
N ASN A 273 -12.70 21.88 9.02
CA ASN A 273 -12.99 23.31 9.20
C ASN A 273 -12.72 23.78 10.65
N ILE A 274 -13.09 23.01 11.67
CA ILE A 274 -12.78 23.34 13.08
C ILE A 274 -11.26 23.51 13.28
N ARG A 275 -10.45 22.60 12.71
CA ARG A 275 -8.97 22.68 12.72
C ARG A 275 -8.44 23.90 11.96
N CYS A 276 -8.87 24.10 10.71
CA CYS A 276 -8.46 25.25 9.90
C CYS A 276 -8.92 26.62 10.45
N GLN A 277 -9.76 26.66 11.48
CA GLN A 277 -10.17 27.86 12.20
C GLN A 277 -9.55 27.97 13.62
N GLY A 278 -8.63 27.07 14.00
CA GLY A 278 -8.01 27.05 15.32
C GLY A 278 -8.96 26.68 16.47
N LEU A 279 -10.16 26.17 16.17
CA LEU A 279 -11.24 25.98 17.16
C LEU A 279 -11.13 24.66 17.95
N ILE A 280 -10.13 23.81 17.67
CA ILE A 280 -9.98 22.48 18.30
C ILE A 280 -9.86 22.57 19.84
N PRO A 281 -8.99 23.42 20.44
CA PRO A 281 -8.91 23.54 21.90
C PRO A 281 -10.21 24.08 22.52
N TYR A 282 -10.89 25.02 21.83
CA TYR A 282 -12.14 25.59 22.31
C TYR A 282 -13.29 24.58 22.31
N VAL A 283 -13.47 23.83 21.21
CA VAL A 283 -14.49 22.78 21.11
C VAL A 283 -14.19 21.62 22.05
N THR A 284 -12.92 21.25 22.24
CA THR A 284 -12.54 20.15 23.15
C THR A 284 -12.92 20.48 24.60
N ASN A 285 -12.63 21.70 25.06
CA ASN A 285 -12.82 22.11 26.46
C ASN A 285 -14.21 22.70 26.79
N ASN A 286 -15.10 22.89 25.80
CA ASN A 286 -16.42 23.50 26.02
C ASN A 286 -17.57 22.55 25.58
N GLU A 287 -18.30 21.99 26.55
CA GLU A 287 -19.39 21.04 26.29
C GLU A 287 -20.52 21.62 25.41
N MET A 288 -20.90 22.89 25.61
CA MET A 288 -21.94 23.53 24.81
C MET A 288 -21.48 23.76 23.36
N ALA A 289 -20.18 24.04 23.14
CA ALA A 289 -19.58 24.05 21.82
C ALA A 289 -19.57 22.64 21.19
N GLN A 290 -19.26 21.58 21.96
CA GLN A 290 -19.40 20.21 21.47
C GLN A 290 -20.84 19.90 21.07
N ILE A 291 -21.84 20.35 21.83
CA ILE A 291 -23.26 20.17 21.48
C ILE A 291 -23.59 20.89 20.17
N CYS A 292 -23.15 22.14 19.97
CA CYS A 292 -23.29 22.84 18.68
C CYS A 292 -22.69 22.04 17.51
N ILE A 293 -21.48 21.50 17.65
CA ILE A 293 -20.82 20.71 16.60
C ILE A 293 -21.53 19.36 16.37
N LYS A 294 -21.92 18.64 17.44
CA LYS A 294 -22.67 17.37 17.35
C LYS A 294 -24.05 17.57 16.71
N MET A 295 -24.77 18.64 17.04
CA MET A 295 -26.02 19.01 16.38
C MET A 295 -25.79 19.39 14.91
N THR A 296 -24.69 20.08 14.57
CA THR A 296 -24.35 20.40 13.17
C THR A 296 -24.07 19.11 12.37
N ALA A 297 -23.37 18.13 12.96
CA ALA A 297 -23.21 16.80 12.37
C ALA A 297 -24.55 16.07 12.20
N ALA A 298 -25.51 16.26 13.12
CA ALA A 298 -26.84 15.68 13.02
C ALA A 298 -27.76 16.33 11.97
N LEU A 299 -27.42 17.51 11.40
CA LEU A 299 -28.19 18.15 10.33
C LEU A 299 -28.34 17.24 9.10
N ALA A 300 -27.30 16.50 8.72
CA ALA A 300 -27.34 15.55 7.61
C ALA A 300 -28.38 14.42 7.79
N LEU A 301 -28.91 14.23 9.00
CA LEU A 301 -29.94 13.22 9.30
C LEU A 301 -31.37 13.78 9.18
N LEU A 302 -31.53 15.10 9.03
CA LEU A 302 -32.82 15.76 8.76
C LEU A 302 -33.19 15.66 7.26
N PRO A 303 -34.50 15.68 6.94
CA PRO A 303 -34.96 16.00 5.59
C PRO A 303 -34.34 17.33 5.11
N SER A 304 -33.95 17.43 3.83
CA SER A 304 -33.22 18.61 3.33
C SER A 304 -33.95 19.93 3.58
N ASN A 305 -35.28 19.94 3.41
CA ASN A 305 -36.15 21.08 3.69
C ASN A 305 -36.26 21.50 5.16
N LYS A 306 -35.73 20.71 6.11
CA LYS A 306 -35.64 21.05 7.55
C LYS A 306 -34.21 21.38 8.01
N ILE A 307 -33.19 21.23 7.16
CA ILE A 307 -31.79 21.49 7.53
C ILE A 307 -31.57 22.96 7.89
N GLU A 308 -32.15 23.90 7.16
CA GLU A 308 -31.99 25.34 7.45
C GLU A 308 -32.70 25.76 8.75
N GLU A 309 -33.89 25.22 9.03
CA GLU A 309 -34.57 25.36 10.32
C GLU A 309 -33.65 24.88 11.46
N GLY A 310 -33.07 23.68 11.30
CA GLY A 310 -32.11 23.10 12.24
C GLY A 310 -30.85 23.95 12.42
N PHE A 311 -30.32 24.52 11.35
CA PHE A 311 -29.13 25.37 11.40
C PHE A 311 -29.38 26.67 12.18
N GLN A 312 -30.52 27.33 11.96
CA GLN A 312 -30.88 28.52 12.74
C GLN A 312 -31.19 28.20 14.21
N ILE A 313 -31.74 27.01 14.50
CA ILE A 313 -31.87 26.49 15.88
C ILE A 313 -30.50 26.34 16.56
N ILE A 314 -29.49 25.80 15.86
CA ILE A 314 -28.12 25.66 16.40
C ILE A 314 -27.46 27.02 16.62
N ARG A 315 -27.57 27.96 15.66
CA ARG A 315 -27.05 29.33 15.81
C ARG A 315 -27.68 30.04 17.01
N ARG A 316 -28.99 29.89 17.20
CA ARG A 316 -29.69 30.39 18.39
C ARG A 316 -29.18 29.72 19.66
N TYR A 317 -29.06 28.40 19.70
CA TYR A 317 -28.54 27.68 20.87
C TYR A 317 -27.12 28.13 21.23
N SER A 318 -26.25 28.36 20.24
CA SER A 318 -24.90 28.89 20.44
C SER A 318 -24.93 30.28 21.10
N ARG A 319 -25.74 31.21 20.57
CA ARG A 319 -25.88 32.56 21.15
C ARG A 319 -26.48 32.53 22.55
N ASP A 320 -27.58 31.79 22.73
CA ASP A 320 -28.33 31.71 23.98
C ASP A 320 -27.50 31.01 25.10
N ASN A 321 -26.36 30.37 24.77
CA ASN A 321 -25.35 29.83 25.70
C ASN A 321 -23.97 30.56 25.66
N ASN A 322 -23.87 31.74 25.04
CA ASN A 322 -22.63 32.54 24.90
C ASN A 322 -21.45 31.83 24.19
N ILE A 323 -21.73 30.92 23.26
CA ILE A 323 -20.74 30.14 22.52
C ILE A 323 -20.36 30.81 21.21
N ASN A 324 -19.05 31.10 21.04
CA ASN A 324 -18.50 31.75 19.85
C ASN A 324 -17.97 30.72 18.84
N LEU A 325 -18.83 30.31 17.90
CA LEU A 325 -18.48 29.49 16.74
C LEU A 325 -18.70 30.27 15.43
N THR A 326 -18.45 31.59 15.45
CA THR A 326 -18.83 32.51 14.37
C THR A 326 -18.20 32.14 13.03
N SER A 327 -16.89 31.88 12.97
CA SER A 327 -16.21 31.48 11.74
C SER A 327 -16.68 30.10 11.22
N PHE A 328 -16.92 29.15 12.13
CA PHE A 328 -17.47 27.83 11.80
C PHE A 328 -18.87 27.94 11.17
N PHE A 329 -19.76 28.75 11.73
CA PHE A 329 -21.10 28.96 11.17
C PHE A 329 -21.09 29.76 9.86
N THR A 330 -20.17 30.73 9.69
CA THR A 330 -20.01 31.44 8.41
C THR A 330 -19.55 30.48 7.31
N TYR A 331 -18.56 29.61 7.57
CA TYR A 331 -18.20 28.54 6.64
C TYR A 331 -19.41 27.63 6.34
N PHE A 332 -20.16 27.20 7.35
CA PHE A 332 -21.27 26.28 7.17
C PHE A 332 -22.41 26.90 6.33
N SER A 333 -22.77 28.15 6.60
CA SER A 333 -23.77 28.88 5.82
C SER A 333 -23.33 29.06 4.38
N ASN A 334 -22.11 29.54 4.14
CA ASN A 334 -21.64 29.85 2.80
C ASN A 334 -21.42 28.57 1.97
N TYR A 335 -20.80 27.53 2.55
CA TYR A 335 -20.49 26.30 1.83
C TYR A 335 -21.66 25.30 1.77
N TRP A 336 -22.16 24.85 2.93
CA TRP A 336 -23.14 23.76 2.99
C TRP A 336 -24.55 24.20 2.63
N ILE A 337 -25.00 25.34 3.15
CA ILE A 337 -26.35 25.85 2.84
C ILE A 337 -26.39 26.51 1.45
N GLN A 338 -25.55 27.52 1.21
CA GLN A 338 -25.64 28.36 0.01
C GLN A 338 -24.96 27.77 -1.23
N THR A 339 -23.73 27.24 -1.12
CA THR A 339 -22.96 26.78 -2.31
C THR A 339 -23.31 25.36 -2.74
N ARG A 340 -23.55 24.45 -1.79
CA ARG A 340 -23.77 23.01 -2.08
C ARG A 340 -25.24 22.58 -2.01
N GLY A 341 -26.02 23.19 -1.13
CA GLY A 341 -27.42 22.84 -0.90
C GLY A 341 -27.61 21.70 0.12
N PRO A 342 -28.60 21.79 1.01
CA PRO A 342 -29.01 20.72 1.94
C PRO A 342 -29.19 19.33 1.31
N GLU A 343 -29.60 19.27 0.04
CA GLU A 343 -29.88 18.05 -0.72
C GLU A 343 -28.63 17.18 -0.91
N VAL A 344 -27.45 17.79 -1.07
CA VAL A 344 -26.21 17.07 -1.41
C VAL A 344 -25.63 16.29 -0.22
N PHE A 345 -25.90 16.74 1.00
CA PHE A 345 -25.37 16.12 2.23
C PHE A 345 -26.43 15.54 3.15
N SER A 346 -27.73 15.70 2.84
CA SER A 346 -28.78 14.95 3.52
C SER A 346 -28.67 13.46 3.18
N VAL A 347 -28.51 12.65 4.22
CA VAL A 347 -28.56 11.18 4.19
C VAL A 347 -29.84 10.67 4.89
N HIS A 348 -30.87 11.50 4.90
CA HIS A 348 -32.19 11.19 5.46
C HIS A 348 -32.89 10.08 4.66
N GLY A 349 -33.51 9.13 5.35
CA GLY A 349 -34.17 7.97 4.72
C GLY A 349 -33.22 6.93 4.09
N VAL A 350 -31.94 7.27 3.86
CA VAL A 350 -30.99 6.40 3.16
C VAL A 350 -30.61 5.19 4.04
N PRO A 351 -30.74 3.95 3.53
CA PRO A 351 -30.48 2.73 4.33
C PRO A 351 -29.00 2.62 4.73
N ARG A 352 -28.09 3.06 3.87
CA ARG A 352 -26.65 3.13 4.11
C ARG A 352 -26.18 4.58 4.02
N ARG A 353 -25.42 5.02 5.01
CA ARG A 353 -25.01 6.44 5.13
C ARG A 353 -23.50 6.64 5.03
N THR A 354 -22.72 5.56 4.90
CA THR A 354 -21.25 5.61 4.86
C THR A 354 -20.65 4.63 3.86
N ASN A 355 -19.55 5.03 3.20
CA ASN A 355 -18.78 4.25 2.23
C ASN A 355 -17.63 3.43 2.84
N ASN A 356 -17.74 3.05 4.13
CA ASN A 356 -16.74 2.29 4.89
C ASN A 356 -16.29 0.98 4.20
N ASN A 357 -17.13 0.46 3.31
CA ASN A 357 -16.85 -0.68 2.43
C ASN A 357 -15.70 -0.40 1.44
N ILE A 358 -15.64 0.80 0.84
CA ILE A 358 -14.54 1.16 -0.06
C ILE A 358 -13.29 1.55 0.73
N GLU A 359 -13.41 2.32 1.82
CA GLU A 359 -12.31 2.58 2.77
C GLU A 359 -11.60 1.29 3.22
N SER A 360 -12.38 0.27 3.59
CA SER A 360 -11.86 -1.05 3.96
C SER A 360 -11.24 -1.79 2.77
N PHE A 361 -11.76 -1.61 1.56
CA PHE A 361 -11.21 -2.22 0.36
C PHE A 361 -9.89 -1.57 -0.09
N HIS A 362 -9.81 -0.23 -0.09
CA HIS A 362 -8.58 0.52 -0.32
C HIS A 362 -7.50 0.19 0.72
N SER A 363 -7.90 -0.03 1.98
CA SER A 363 -7.02 -0.54 3.03
C SER A 363 -6.49 -1.95 2.72
N GLN A 364 -7.37 -2.88 2.32
CA GLN A 364 -7.00 -4.24 1.91
C GLN A 364 -6.06 -4.24 0.68
N LEU A 365 -6.29 -3.37 -0.30
CA LEU A 365 -5.38 -3.23 -1.45
C LEU A 365 -3.99 -2.74 -1.00
N LYS A 366 -3.92 -1.72 -0.14
CA LYS A 366 -2.65 -1.21 0.42
C LYS A 366 -1.89 -2.30 1.18
N GLU A 367 -2.59 -3.02 2.07
CA GLU A 367 -2.04 -4.17 2.81
C GLU A 367 -1.53 -5.26 1.85
N LYS A 368 -2.29 -5.56 0.78
CA LYS A 368 -1.98 -6.66 -0.13
C LYS A 368 -0.79 -6.40 -1.04
N PHE A 369 -0.60 -5.16 -1.49
CA PHE A 369 0.56 -4.77 -2.31
C PHE A 369 1.81 -4.44 -1.48
N GLN A 370 1.65 -4.05 -0.21
CA GLN A 370 2.74 -3.68 0.71
C GLN A 370 3.64 -2.54 0.22
N THR A 371 3.24 -1.86 -0.86
CA THR A 371 3.94 -0.76 -1.52
C THR A 371 2.90 0.23 -2.07
N VAL A 372 3.24 1.52 -2.11
CA VAL A 372 2.36 2.56 -2.68
C VAL A 372 2.23 2.40 -4.20
N HIS A 373 3.30 1.93 -4.84
CA HIS A 373 3.38 1.77 -6.29
C HIS A 373 3.77 0.35 -6.70
N PRO A 374 2.81 -0.58 -6.82
CA PRO A 374 3.07 -1.95 -7.28
C PRO A 374 3.52 -2.00 -8.75
N ASN A 375 4.16 -3.10 -9.14
CA ASN A 375 4.41 -3.38 -10.56
C ASN A 375 3.08 -3.59 -11.30
N LEU A 376 2.91 -2.93 -12.45
CA LEU A 376 1.69 -2.96 -13.26
C LEU A 376 1.17 -4.38 -13.55
N TRP A 377 2.04 -5.29 -13.97
CA TRP A 377 1.62 -6.63 -14.37
C TRP A 377 1.12 -7.46 -13.19
N THR A 378 1.74 -7.29 -12.01
CA THR A 378 1.30 -7.88 -10.74
C THR A 378 0.00 -7.22 -10.25
N PHE A 379 -0.16 -5.92 -10.48
CA PHE A 379 -1.36 -5.16 -10.13
C PHE A 379 -2.58 -5.59 -10.95
N LEU A 380 -2.46 -5.67 -12.28
CA LEU A 380 -3.54 -6.13 -13.18
C LEU A 380 -3.91 -7.60 -12.92
N GLU A 381 -2.92 -8.47 -12.69
CA GLU A 381 -3.16 -9.86 -12.28
C GLU A 381 -3.92 -9.93 -10.94
N HIS A 382 -3.64 -9.02 -10.01
CA HIS A 382 -4.35 -8.98 -8.74
C HIS A 382 -5.81 -8.53 -8.89
N LEU A 383 -6.10 -7.49 -9.67
CA LEU A 383 -7.48 -7.03 -9.93
C LEU A 383 -8.30 -8.08 -10.69
N ASN A 384 -7.68 -8.78 -11.65
CA ASN A 384 -8.31 -9.91 -12.33
C ASN A 384 -8.65 -11.04 -11.33
N ASN A 385 -7.69 -11.47 -10.51
CA ASN A 385 -7.91 -12.54 -9.53
C ASN A 385 -8.86 -12.15 -8.38
N LEU A 386 -8.98 -10.87 -8.05
CA LEU A 386 -10.03 -10.37 -7.16
C LEU A 386 -11.41 -10.54 -7.80
N SER A 387 -11.55 -10.17 -9.06
CA SER A 387 -12.81 -10.33 -9.81
C SER A 387 -13.21 -11.80 -9.95
N LYS A 388 -12.24 -12.71 -10.19
CA LYS A 388 -12.44 -14.17 -10.15
C LYS A 388 -12.97 -14.63 -8.78
N LYS A 389 -12.45 -14.10 -7.66
CA LYS A 389 -12.93 -14.42 -6.31
C LYS A 389 -14.33 -13.89 -6.02
N ASN A 390 -14.67 -12.71 -6.54
CA ASN A 390 -16.00 -12.12 -6.35
C ASN A 390 -17.13 -13.00 -6.94
N HIS A 391 -16.86 -13.80 -7.97
CA HIS A 391 -17.82 -14.80 -8.44
C HIS A 391 -18.14 -15.89 -7.39
N ILE A 392 -17.16 -16.30 -6.57
CA ILE A 392 -17.39 -17.28 -5.49
C ILE A 392 -18.27 -16.65 -4.41
N ILE A 393 -17.98 -15.40 -4.03
CA ILE A 393 -18.79 -14.63 -3.08
C ILE A 393 -20.24 -14.50 -3.58
N ILE A 394 -20.43 -14.20 -4.86
CA ILE A 394 -21.75 -14.11 -5.49
C ILE A 394 -22.47 -15.47 -5.48
N GLN A 395 -21.80 -16.58 -5.80
CA GLN A 395 -22.38 -17.93 -5.68
C GLN A 395 -22.70 -18.35 -4.24
N GLN A 396 -22.01 -17.79 -3.26
CA GLN A 396 -22.34 -17.97 -1.84
C GLN A 396 -23.60 -17.18 -1.47
N LEU A 397 -23.73 -15.93 -1.94
CA LEU A 397 -24.93 -15.09 -1.76
C LEU A 397 -26.18 -15.66 -2.47
N GLU A 398 -26.04 -16.24 -3.67
CA GLU A 398 -27.10 -17.00 -4.36
C GLU A 398 -27.65 -18.15 -3.50
N ARG A 399 -26.79 -18.76 -2.68
CA ARG A 399 -27.11 -19.89 -1.79
C ARG A 399 -27.52 -19.44 -0.38
N GLY A 400 -27.73 -18.14 -0.16
CA GLY A 400 -28.04 -17.56 1.15
C GLY A 400 -26.92 -17.69 2.19
N GLN A 401 -25.68 -17.96 1.76
CA GLN A 401 -24.54 -18.13 2.66
C GLN A 401 -23.99 -16.78 3.12
N ARG A 402 -23.68 -16.67 4.42
CA ARG A 402 -23.19 -15.43 5.02
C ARG A 402 -21.71 -15.18 4.69
N VAL A 403 -21.45 -14.38 3.66
CA VAL A 403 -20.09 -14.00 3.21
C VAL A 403 -19.43 -12.90 4.05
N THR A 404 -20.22 -12.12 4.81
CA THR A 404 -19.73 -11.04 5.68
C THR A 404 -19.89 -11.36 7.17
N ARG A 405 -18.96 -10.86 7.99
CA ARG A 405 -19.17 -10.81 9.45
C ARG A 405 -20.42 -9.95 9.76
N PRO A 406 -21.24 -10.31 10.76
CA PRO A 406 -22.39 -9.49 11.16
C PRO A 406 -22.00 -8.04 11.45
N VAL A 407 -22.87 -7.09 11.08
CA VAL A 407 -22.71 -5.68 11.46
C VAL A 407 -22.69 -5.59 12.99
N LYS A 408 -21.64 -4.98 13.57
CA LYS A 408 -21.50 -4.89 15.03
C LYS A 408 -22.72 -4.19 15.63
N ILE A 409 -23.30 -4.76 16.68
CA ILE A 409 -24.59 -4.32 17.28
C ILE A 409 -24.64 -2.81 17.54
N LYS A 410 -23.53 -2.18 17.96
CA LYS A 410 -23.45 -0.72 18.17
C LYS A 410 -23.84 0.13 16.96
N TYR A 411 -23.62 -0.34 15.73
CA TYR A 411 -24.00 0.37 14.50
C TYR A 411 -25.49 0.17 14.19
N LEU A 412 -26.02 -1.04 14.42
CA LEU A 412 -27.45 -1.32 14.30
C LEU A 412 -28.23 -0.46 15.30
N ALA A 413 -27.85 -0.48 16.58
CA ALA A 413 -28.44 0.35 17.63
C ALA A 413 -28.22 1.87 17.43
N ASN A 414 -27.30 2.30 16.56
CA ASN A 414 -27.21 3.70 16.12
C ASN A 414 -28.22 3.99 15.00
N SER A 415 -28.37 3.07 14.04
CA SER A 415 -29.37 3.18 12.97
C SER A 415 -30.80 3.17 13.51
N GLU A 416 -31.11 2.29 14.47
CA GLU A 416 -32.43 2.23 15.12
C GLU A 416 -32.78 3.51 15.88
N ARG A 417 -31.80 4.14 16.55
CA ARG A 417 -32.00 5.44 17.22
C ARG A 417 -32.30 6.54 16.21
N ILE A 418 -31.53 6.63 15.12
CA ILE A 418 -31.78 7.61 14.05
C ILE A 418 -33.15 7.38 13.41
N MET A 419 -33.52 6.13 13.11
CA MET A 419 -34.82 5.78 12.52
C MET A 419 -35.97 6.11 13.47
N THR A 420 -35.80 5.87 14.78
CA THR A 420 -36.81 6.19 15.81
C THR A 420 -37.03 7.70 15.92
N ALA A 421 -35.95 8.48 16.01
CA ALA A 421 -36.01 9.94 16.05
C ALA A 421 -36.62 10.52 14.76
N THR A 422 -36.22 9.99 13.59
CA THR A 422 -36.81 10.33 12.28
C THR A 422 -38.32 10.09 12.28
N ARG A 423 -38.78 8.92 12.72
CA ARG A 423 -40.22 8.62 12.78
C ARG A 423 -40.96 9.56 13.74
N GLN A 424 -40.38 9.87 14.89
CA GLN A 424 -40.96 10.82 15.84
C GLN A 424 -41.06 12.24 15.26
N LEU A 425 -40.03 12.71 14.54
CA LEU A 425 -40.02 14.02 13.87
C LEU A 425 -41.06 14.10 12.74
N THR A 426 -41.21 13.03 11.95
CA THR A 426 -42.22 12.94 10.87
C THR A 426 -43.65 12.91 11.43
N LEU A 427 -43.85 12.29 12.60
CA LEU A 427 -45.14 12.28 13.31
C LEU A 427 -45.40 13.55 14.14
N GLY A 428 -44.48 14.52 14.16
CA GLY A 428 -44.60 15.74 14.98
C GLY A 428 -44.52 15.51 16.49
N ILE A 429 -44.07 14.34 16.94
CA ILE A 429 -43.92 13.97 18.35
C ILE A 429 -42.73 14.71 18.98
N ILE A 430 -41.70 15.02 18.19
CA ILE A 430 -40.55 15.82 18.60
C ILE A 430 -40.28 16.96 17.61
N THR A 431 -39.77 18.08 18.11
CA THR A 431 -39.30 19.22 17.31
C THR A 431 -37.97 18.93 16.63
N VAL A 432 -37.58 19.78 15.67
CA VAL A 432 -36.24 19.71 15.03
C VAL A 432 -35.12 19.89 16.07
N LYS A 433 -35.32 20.72 17.11
CA LYS A 433 -34.35 20.88 18.21
C LYS A 433 -34.13 19.56 18.96
N GLU A 434 -35.21 18.87 19.31
CA GLU A 434 -35.16 17.61 20.05
C GLU A 434 -34.58 16.47 19.19
N PHE A 435 -34.94 16.40 17.91
CA PHE A 435 -34.30 15.48 16.95
C PHE A 435 -32.78 15.70 16.91
N LEU A 436 -32.33 16.96 16.76
CA LEU A 436 -30.90 17.28 16.68
C LEU A 436 -30.15 16.95 17.97
N LEU A 437 -30.78 17.13 19.14
CA LEU A 437 -30.21 16.73 20.42
C LEU A 437 -30.14 15.20 20.56
N GLN A 438 -31.20 14.45 20.24
CA GLN A 438 -31.19 12.98 20.27
C GLN A 438 -30.15 12.38 19.32
N CYS A 439 -30.08 12.90 18.09
CA CYS A 439 -29.16 12.45 17.04
C CYS A 439 -27.72 12.97 17.21
N SER A 440 -27.47 13.93 18.11
CA SER A 440 -26.14 14.49 18.38
C SER A 440 -25.11 13.40 18.75
N HIS A 441 -25.54 12.39 19.51
CA HIS A 441 -24.71 11.25 19.91
C HIS A 441 -24.43 10.25 18.78
N SER A 442 -25.08 10.37 17.62
CA SER A 442 -24.92 9.40 16.52
C SER A 442 -23.59 9.53 15.78
N ALA A 443 -22.91 10.68 15.88
CA ALA A 443 -21.56 10.92 15.37
C ALA A 443 -20.49 11.07 16.47
N GLU A 444 -20.87 11.05 17.75
CA GLU A 444 -19.99 11.47 18.85
C GLU A 444 -18.67 10.69 18.95
N THR A 445 -18.71 9.36 18.88
CA THR A 445 -17.48 8.55 18.92
C THR A 445 -16.53 8.91 17.78
N TYR A 446 -17.09 9.25 16.61
CA TYR A 446 -16.32 9.57 15.43
C TYR A 446 -15.74 10.99 15.46
N LEU A 447 -16.55 11.98 15.86
CA LEU A 447 -16.08 13.35 16.13
C LEU A 447 -14.92 13.37 17.13
N ARG A 448 -15.03 12.63 18.24
CA ARG A 448 -13.95 12.50 19.24
C ARG A 448 -12.70 11.83 18.65
N GLN A 449 -12.86 10.82 17.79
CA GLN A 449 -11.72 10.13 17.16
C GLN A 449 -10.98 11.02 16.16
N GLU A 450 -11.70 11.75 15.29
CA GLU A 450 -11.09 12.66 14.31
C GLU A 450 -10.41 13.86 14.97
N ILE A 451 -10.98 14.41 16.05
CA ILE A 451 -10.35 15.49 16.83
C ILE A 451 -9.06 14.96 17.49
N ASN A 452 -9.14 13.84 18.21
CA ASN A 452 -7.98 13.31 18.93
C ASN A 452 -6.85 12.82 18.00
N TRP A 453 -7.17 12.21 16.84
CA TRP A 453 -6.14 11.72 15.91
C TRP A 453 -5.29 12.85 15.33
N HIS A 454 -5.90 14.01 15.06
CA HIS A 454 -5.17 15.18 14.60
C HIS A 454 -4.39 15.88 15.72
N ASN A 455 -4.90 15.91 16.96
CA ASN A 455 -4.13 16.41 18.11
C ASN A 455 -2.80 15.65 18.27
N ASN A 456 -2.79 14.33 18.06
CA ASN A 456 -1.57 13.54 18.14
C ASN A 456 -0.58 13.90 17.01
N ILE A 457 -1.05 14.15 15.79
CA ILE A 457 -0.17 14.57 14.68
C ILE A 457 0.39 15.97 14.95
N GLU A 458 -0.42 16.90 15.45
CA GLU A 458 0.05 18.23 15.85
C GLU A 458 1.02 18.13 17.04
N GLN A 459 0.96 17.09 17.88
CA GLN A 459 1.98 16.83 18.92
C GLN A 459 3.26 16.22 18.35
N ASP A 460 3.18 15.24 17.45
CA ASP A 460 4.35 14.65 16.77
C ASP A 460 5.10 15.71 15.92
N GLU A 461 4.37 16.58 15.22
CA GLU A 461 4.93 17.68 14.42
C GLU A 461 5.55 18.77 15.32
N ASN A 462 4.90 19.16 16.44
CA ASN A 462 5.48 20.14 17.36
C ASN A 462 6.67 19.59 18.15
N MET A 463 6.74 18.28 18.46
CA MET A 463 7.95 17.67 19.02
C MET A 463 9.12 17.75 18.04
N GLN A 464 8.90 17.46 16.75
CA GLN A 464 9.94 17.60 15.73
C GLN A 464 10.38 19.06 15.52
N VAL A 465 9.52 20.04 15.81
CA VAL A 465 9.91 21.46 15.83
C VAL A 465 10.70 21.81 17.10
N SER A 466 10.32 21.34 18.29
CA SER A 466 11.12 21.58 19.51
C SER A 466 12.49 20.92 19.45
N ASP A 467 12.58 19.69 18.93
CA ASP A 467 13.85 18.99 18.72
C ASP A 467 14.75 19.78 17.76
N GLN A 468 14.17 20.42 16.72
CA GLN A 468 14.89 21.31 15.81
C GLN A 468 15.25 22.68 16.42
N GLU A 469 14.45 23.23 17.34
CA GLU A 469 14.80 24.46 18.06
C GLU A 469 15.94 24.22 19.07
N ASP A 470 15.96 23.08 19.76
CA ASP A 470 17.08 22.67 20.63
C ASP A 470 18.36 22.36 19.81
N GLU A 471 18.26 21.68 18.66
CA GLU A 471 19.42 21.51 17.75
C GLU A 471 19.94 22.86 17.23
N ASN A 472 19.07 23.82 16.89
CA ASN A 472 19.50 25.16 16.47
C ASN A 472 20.08 25.98 17.63
N MET A 473 19.61 25.83 18.87
CA MET A 473 20.26 26.47 20.02
C MET A 473 21.65 25.88 20.29
N GLN A 474 21.85 24.58 20.08
CA GLN A 474 23.19 23.97 20.19
C GLN A 474 24.11 24.39 19.02
N ALA A 475 23.57 24.52 17.80
CA ALA A 475 24.34 24.96 16.64
C ALA A 475 24.80 26.43 16.72
N ASN A 476 23.95 27.35 17.20
CA ASN A 476 24.32 28.77 17.33
C ASN A 476 25.43 28.99 18.38
N ASN A 477 25.40 28.24 19.50
CA ASN A 477 26.47 28.27 20.52
C ASN A 477 27.82 27.70 20.02
N LEU A 478 27.91 27.22 18.78
CA LEU A 478 29.14 26.74 18.14
C LEU A 478 29.63 27.65 17.00
N GLN A 479 28.98 28.80 16.75
CA GLN A 479 29.40 29.75 15.70
C GLN A 479 30.02 31.06 16.22
N ASP A 480 29.85 31.39 17.50
CA ASP A 480 30.46 32.61 18.08
C ASP A 480 31.94 32.44 18.49
N ASP A 481 32.43 31.19 18.68
CA ASP A 481 33.81 30.91 19.12
C ASP A 481 34.88 30.96 18.00
N GLU A 482 34.51 30.85 16.72
CA GLU A 482 35.50 30.88 15.61
C GLU A 482 35.90 32.30 15.14
N ASN A 483 35.30 33.36 15.69
CA ASN A 483 35.39 34.71 15.10
C ASN A 483 36.18 35.74 15.93
N MET A 484 37.15 35.31 16.77
CA MET A 484 37.97 36.24 17.57
C MET A 484 39.47 35.89 17.65
N GLN A 485 40.17 35.85 16.51
CA GLN A 485 41.64 35.94 16.52
C GLN A 485 42.28 36.62 15.29
N ALA A 486 41.75 37.79 14.90
CA ALA A 486 42.33 38.61 13.82
C ALA A 486 42.18 40.13 14.03
N ASN A 487 42.83 40.68 15.06
CA ASN A 487 43.60 41.94 14.99
C ASN A 487 44.18 42.33 16.35
N VAL A 488 45.49 42.60 16.38
CA VAL A 488 46.22 43.25 17.50
C VAL A 488 46.76 44.57 16.95
N HIS A 489 46.87 45.59 17.81
CA HIS A 489 47.17 47.02 17.51
C HIS A 489 45.89 47.83 17.12
N GLN A 490 45.52 48.92 17.80
CA GLN A 490 46.27 49.86 18.66
C GLN A 490 45.45 50.51 19.81
N ASP A 491 46.18 50.82 20.89
CA ASP A 491 46.13 52.00 21.78
C ASP A 491 44.95 52.35 22.73
N ASP A 492 45.39 52.70 23.96
CA ASP A 492 44.91 53.68 24.94
C ASP A 492 43.64 53.51 25.82
N GLU A 493 43.95 53.08 27.06
CA GLU A 493 43.66 53.77 28.33
C GLU A 493 42.39 53.50 29.19
N ASN A 494 42.71 53.39 30.49
CA ASN A 494 41.92 53.67 31.70
C ASN A 494 40.86 52.68 32.25
N GLN A 495 41.32 52.01 33.32
CA GLN A 495 40.74 52.04 34.68
C GLN A 495 39.67 51.02 35.08
N GLN A 496 40.09 50.16 36.02
CA GLN A 496 39.39 49.77 37.26
C GLN A 496 38.12 48.92 37.18
N ASP A 497 37.87 48.00 38.12
CA ASP A 497 38.74 47.29 39.08
C ASP A 497 37.86 46.18 39.68
N ASN A 498 38.47 45.07 40.12
CA ASN A 498 37.92 44.14 41.12
C ASN A 498 36.64 43.33 40.76
N ASP A 499 36.39 42.17 41.35
CA ASP A 499 37.29 41.07 41.76
C ASP A 499 36.40 39.89 42.20
N ASN A 500 36.93 38.66 42.15
CA ASN A 500 36.61 37.55 43.08
C ASN A 500 35.17 36.93 43.06
N ASN A 501 34.97 35.65 43.42
CA ASN A 501 35.94 34.63 43.87
C ASN A 501 35.51 33.19 43.56
N GLU A 502 36.52 32.29 43.58
CA GLU A 502 36.53 30.87 44.05
C GLU A 502 35.41 29.91 43.53
N SER A 503 35.70 28.80 42.82
CA SER A 503 36.56 27.63 43.12
C SER A 503 36.04 26.72 44.26
N ASP A 504 36.47 25.47 44.48
CA ASP A 504 37.42 24.56 43.79
C ASP A 504 36.71 23.17 43.58
N VAL A 505 37.23 21.93 43.54
CA VAL A 505 38.50 21.26 43.93
C VAL A 505 38.88 20.21 42.86
N ARG A 506 40.17 20.10 42.51
CA ARG A 506 40.75 19.11 41.57
C ARG A 506 41.05 17.74 42.22
N VAL A 507 41.16 16.67 41.40
CA VAL A 507 42.14 15.56 41.58
C VAL A 507 42.72 15.19 40.21
N TYR A 508 43.93 14.62 40.18
CA TYR A 508 44.83 14.49 39.01
C TYR A 508 45.17 13.02 38.65
N ASP A 509 46.12 12.86 37.70
CA ASP A 509 46.99 11.70 37.39
C ASP A 509 46.53 10.69 36.29
N GLN A 510 47.39 10.18 35.38
CA GLN A 510 48.82 10.46 35.10
C GLN A 510 49.27 9.97 33.68
N ILE A 511 50.06 10.81 32.98
CA ILE A 511 51.28 10.52 32.15
C ILE A 511 51.24 9.51 30.97
N GLU A 512 51.82 9.93 29.83
CA GLU A 512 52.10 9.16 28.59
C GLU A 512 53.35 8.22 28.67
N PRO A 513 53.75 7.53 27.57
CA PRO A 513 54.84 8.12 26.75
C PRO A 513 54.84 7.85 25.22
N LEU A 514 55.00 8.93 24.43
CA LEU A 514 56.01 9.15 23.37
C LEU A 514 56.44 8.03 22.38
N GLN A 515 56.53 8.38 21.08
CA GLN A 515 57.84 8.59 20.39
C GLN A 515 57.79 9.28 19.01
N HIS A 516 58.96 9.76 18.56
CA HIS A 516 59.28 10.61 17.38
C HIS A 516 58.87 10.02 16.00
N VAL A 517 58.60 10.77 14.90
CA VAL A 517 59.13 12.03 14.29
C VAL A 517 60.45 11.86 13.50
N VAL A 518 60.43 12.14 12.17
CA VAL A 518 61.45 12.83 11.30
C VAL A 518 61.17 12.57 9.79
N ASN A 519 61.49 13.57 8.95
CA ASN A 519 61.15 13.74 7.52
C ASN A 519 62.20 13.17 6.50
N VAL A 520 62.04 13.55 5.21
CA VAL A 520 63.03 13.90 4.12
C VAL A 520 62.72 13.14 2.80
N ILE A 521 62.07 13.74 1.78
CA ILE A 521 62.52 14.68 0.69
C ILE A 521 63.27 14.02 -0.48
N GLU A 522 62.77 14.22 -1.71
CA GLU A 522 63.44 14.68 -2.97
C GLU A 522 62.36 14.72 -4.11
N ASN A 523 62.07 15.85 -4.79
CA ASN A 523 62.80 16.60 -5.84
C ASN A 523 62.66 15.99 -7.27
N ASP A 524 62.45 16.72 -8.39
CA ASP A 524 62.01 18.12 -8.63
C ASP A 524 61.67 18.34 -10.15
N SER A 525 61.22 19.55 -10.52
CA SER A 525 61.35 20.28 -11.81
C SER A 525 60.17 20.44 -12.82
N ASN A 526 59.83 21.71 -13.05
CA ASN A 526 59.40 22.41 -14.30
C ASN A 526 58.03 22.08 -14.97
N SER A 527 57.27 23.06 -15.50
CA SER A 527 57.41 24.54 -15.50
C SER A 527 56.12 25.21 -16.03
N ASP A 528 55.78 26.40 -15.48
CA ASP A 528 55.03 27.55 -16.04
C ASP A 528 53.59 27.32 -16.61
N ASP A 529 52.60 28.22 -16.46
CA ASP A 529 52.55 29.56 -15.85
C ASP A 529 51.12 29.91 -15.33
N SER A 530 50.99 31.11 -14.75
CA SER A 530 49.83 31.89 -14.25
C SER A 530 48.61 32.04 -15.22
N GLU A 531 47.40 32.53 -14.85
CA GLU A 531 46.92 33.28 -13.67
C GLU A 531 45.39 33.06 -13.36
N TYR A 532 44.72 33.97 -12.61
CA TYR A 532 43.65 33.63 -11.64
C TYR A 532 42.31 34.44 -11.73
N PHE A 533 41.17 33.74 -11.98
CA PHE A 533 39.79 34.01 -11.46
C PHE A 533 39.03 35.32 -11.90
N PRO A 534 37.77 35.60 -11.46
CA PRO A 534 36.56 34.75 -11.45
C PRO A 534 35.24 35.43 -11.96
N PHE A 535 34.13 34.67 -11.88
CA PHE A 535 32.70 35.01 -12.02
C PHE A 535 32.18 36.40 -11.58
N LEU A 536 31.14 36.91 -12.27
CA LEU A 536 29.78 37.11 -11.71
C LEU A 536 28.69 37.45 -12.77
N ARG A 537 27.41 37.61 -12.34
CA ARG A 537 26.17 37.80 -13.15
C ARG A 537 25.58 39.24 -13.00
N PRO A 538 24.30 39.59 -13.33
CA PRO A 538 23.33 39.20 -14.39
C PRO A 538 22.56 40.38 -15.10
N GLY A 539 21.83 40.11 -16.20
CA GLY A 539 20.63 40.88 -16.65
C GLY A 539 20.81 41.93 -17.76
N ILE A 540 19.79 42.41 -18.51
CA ILE A 540 18.31 42.23 -18.49
C ILE A 540 17.68 42.71 -19.85
N ARG A 541 16.41 42.33 -20.18
CA ARG A 541 15.53 42.68 -21.37
C ARG A 541 15.83 41.90 -22.68
N ARG A 542 14.92 41.24 -23.46
CA ARG A 542 13.51 41.44 -23.96
C ARG A 542 13.35 42.64 -24.93
N ILE A 543 12.71 42.58 -26.12
CA ILE A 543 11.96 41.57 -26.93
C ILE A 543 12.24 41.85 -28.45
N GLU A 544 12.15 40.91 -29.39
CA GLU A 544 11.16 40.76 -30.53
C GLU A 544 11.75 39.71 -31.52
N ARG A 545 11.02 38.77 -32.18
CA ARG A 545 9.92 38.80 -33.19
C ARG A 545 10.33 39.40 -34.56
N ASN A 546 9.99 38.83 -35.73
CA ASN A 546 9.43 37.52 -36.12
C ASN A 546 9.50 37.33 -37.67
N ASP A 547 9.44 36.09 -38.20
CA ASP A 547 9.14 35.70 -39.62
C ASP A 547 10.15 36.21 -40.70
N SER A 548 10.25 35.77 -41.98
CA SER A 548 9.67 34.71 -42.87
C SER A 548 10.72 34.42 -44.00
N ASP A 549 10.63 33.54 -45.02
CA ASP A 549 9.83 32.35 -45.41
C ASP A 549 10.59 31.55 -46.54
N ASP A 550 9.95 30.55 -47.19
CA ASP A 550 10.26 29.93 -48.52
C ASP A 550 11.56 29.08 -48.72
N SER A 551 11.71 28.17 -49.71
CA SER A 551 10.86 27.07 -50.26
C SER A 551 11.65 26.22 -51.31
N VAL A 552 11.01 25.19 -51.94
CA VAL A 552 11.44 24.43 -53.17
C VAL A 552 12.60 23.38 -53.00
N ALA A 553 12.68 22.20 -53.67
CA ALA A 553 11.73 21.21 -54.23
C ALA A 553 12.51 19.94 -54.74
N ASN A 554 11.81 18.95 -55.34
CA ASN A 554 12.28 17.86 -56.23
C ASN A 554 13.04 16.64 -55.65
N ASP A 555 13.00 15.43 -56.23
CA ASP A 555 11.94 14.69 -56.97
C ASP A 555 12.33 13.19 -57.16
N GLY A 556 11.42 12.32 -57.63
CA GLY A 556 11.67 10.95 -58.13
C GLY A 556 11.55 9.82 -57.07
N ILE A 557 10.53 8.95 -57.00
CA ILE A 557 9.80 8.10 -57.98
C ILE A 557 10.52 6.78 -58.33
N ASN A 558 10.05 5.66 -57.76
CA ASN A 558 9.55 4.48 -58.50
C ASN A 558 8.94 3.38 -57.58
N GLN A 559 7.97 2.63 -58.11
CA GLN A 559 7.27 1.51 -57.47
C GLN A 559 6.90 0.42 -58.54
N PRO A 560 6.24 -0.72 -58.21
CA PRO A 560 6.62 -2.05 -58.73
C PRO A 560 5.72 -2.56 -59.91
N PRO A 561 5.77 -3.86 -60.30
CA PRO A 561 4.96 -4.89 -59.59
C PRO A 561 5.55 -6.33 -59.53
N ASN A 562 4.87 -7.19 -58.76
CA ASN A 562 4.53 -8.64 -58.91
C ASN A 562 5.38 -9.52 -59.88
N ASN A 563 5.73 -10.80 -59.63
CA ASN A 563 5.35 -11.84 -58.65
C ASN A 563 6.43 -12.98 -58.73
N GLU A 564 6.44 -14.18 -58.10
CA GLU A 564 5.47 -14.98 -57.29
C GLU A 564 6.20 -16.09 -56.45
N ASN A 565 5.43 -16.90 -55.71
CA ASN A 565 5.68 -18.30 -55.27
C ASN A 565 7.02 -18.72 -54.60
N GLY A 566 6.97 -19.04 -53.30
CA GLY A 566 7.98 -19.92 -52.67
C GLY A 566 8.08 -19.84 -51.14
N SER A 567 7.49 -20.79 -50.40
CA SER A 567 7.87 -21.08 -49.01
C SER A 567 9.02 -22.10 -49.01
N PRO A 568 9.97 -22.06 -48.04
CA PRO A 568 9.76 -22.91 -46.86
C PRO A 568 10.45 -22.48 -45.54
N SER A 569 10.02 -23.16 -44.46
CA SER A 569 10.80 -23.62 -43.29
C SER A 569 11.55 -22.65 -42.35
N HIS A 570 11.37 -22.90 -41.06
CA HIS A 570 12.17 -22.45 -39.91
C HIS A 570 13.68 -22.37 -40.16
N GLN A 571 14.30 -21.31 -39.61
CA GLN A 571 15.71 -21.32 -39.22
C GLN A 571 15.81 -21.43 -37.69
N GLU A 572 16.58 -22.40 -37.20
CA GLU A 572 16.86 -22.56 -35.77
C GLU A 572 17.96 -21.57 -35.35
N ILE A 573 17.66 -20.68 -34.40
CA ILE A 573 18.66 -19.77 -33.84
C ILE A 573 19.52 -20.56 -32.84
N HIS A 574 20.69 -21.01 -33.32
CA HIS A 574 21.64 -21.78 -32.54
C HIS A 574 22.41 -20.87 -31.57
N TRP A 575 22.17 -21.02 -30.27
CA TRP A 575 22.88 -20.27 -29.24
C TRP A 575 24.35 -20.70 -29.17
N ASN A 576 25.26 -19.73 -29.07
CA ASN A 576 26.67 -19.98 -28.83
C ASN A 576 26.92 -20.10 -27.31
N GLU A 577 27.85 -20.97 -26.90
CA GLU A 577 28.06 -21.31 -25.48
C GLU A 577 29.11 -20.43 -24.77
N GLU A 578 29.71 -19.46 -25.48
CA GLU A 578 30.82 -18.63 -24.96
C GLU A 578 30.42 -17.18 -24.59
N ASP A 579 29.24 -16.69 -24.98
CA ASP A 579 28.86 -15.26 -24.87
C ASP A 579 28.43 -14.77 -23.46
N PHE A 580 28.58 -15.57 -22.39
CA PHE A 580 28.06 -15.23 -21.06
C PHE A 580 28.98 -15.57 -19.86
N ILE A 581 30.29 -15.34 -20.02
CA ILE A 581 31.20 -15.14 -18.88
C ILE A 581 31.35 -13.63 -18.64
N ILE A 582 31.09 -13.16 -17.42
CA ILE A 582 31.20 -11.73 -17.04
C ILE A 582 32.39 -11.57 -16.08
N PRO A 583 33.43 -10.79 -16.43
CA PRO A 583 34.65 -10.65 -15.63
C PRO A 583 34.54 -9.50 -14.59
N GLU A 584 33.69 -9.68 -13.58
CA GLU A 584 33.43 -8.66 -12.54
C GLU A 584 33.65 -9.18 -11.09
N GLU A 585 34.21 -10.38 -10.92
CA GLU A 585 34.46 -11.03 -9.60
C GLU A 585 35.87 -10.76 -9.02
N LEU A 586 36.50 -9.63 -9.34
CA LEU A 586 37.88 -9.29 -8.93
C LEU A 586 38.10 -7.84 -8.44
N ASP A 587 37.03 -7.10 -8.15
CA ASP A 587 37.11 -5.78 -7.52
C ASP A 587 37.36 -5.92 -6.00
N PRO A 588 38.50 -5.45 -5.45
CA PRO A 588 38.81 -5.58 -4.03
C PRO A 588 37.90 -4.75 -3.12
N ASP A 589 37.44 -3.60 -3.59
CA ASP A 589 36.69 -2.64 -2.75
C ASP A 589 35.28 -3.15 -2.47
N ILE A 590 34.69 -3.90 -3.41
CA ILE A 590 33.40 -4.58 -3.22
C ILE A 590 33.52 -5.68 -2.16
N ILE A 591 34.62 -6.45 -2.16
CA ILE A 591 34.86 -7.50 -1.14
C ILE A 591 35.05 -6.85 0.23
N TYR A 592 35.87 -5.80 0.33
CA TYR A 592 36.10 -5.07 1.57
C TYR A 592 34.82 -4.45 2.16
N MET A 593 33.96 -3.86 1.30
CA MET A 593 32.64 -3.36 1.71
C MET A 593 31.71 -4.47 2.23
N MET A 594 31.72 -5.65 1.59
CA MET A 594 30.92 -6.80 2.04
C MET A 594 31.42 -7.39 3.37
N GLU A 595 32.73 -7.41 3.62
CA GLU A 595 33.31 -7.85 4.89
C GLU A 595 33.02 -6.85 6.02
N LEU A 596 33.11 -5.54 5.76
CA LEU A 596 32.73 -4.49 6.72
C LEU A 596 31.25 -4.57 7.12
N GLU A 597 30.33 -4.74 6.17
CA GLU A 597 28.90 -4.86 6.47
C GLU A 597 28.56 -6.19 7.16
N GLY A 598 29.27 -7.27 6.84
CA GLY A 598 29.20 -8.54 7.56
C GLY A 598 29.62 -8.41 9.03
N ASN A 599 30.77 -7.79 9.28
CA ASN A 599 31.30 -7.56 10.62
C ASN A 599 30.41 -6.64 11.47
N ARG A 600 29.82 -5.58 10.86
CA ARG A 600 28.83 -4.73 11.55
C ARG A 600 27.63 -5.54 12.04
N ARG A 601 27.06 -6.42 11.21
CA ARG A 601 25.91 -7.27 11.60
C ARG A 601 26.28 -8.30 12.67
N ILE A 602 27.52 -8.79 12.68
CA ILE A 602 28.00 -9.68 13.76
C ILE A 602 28.06 -8.94 15.11
N LEU A 603 28.55 -7.69 15.12
CA LEU A 603 28.55 -6.84 16.31
C LEU A 603 27.12 -6.45 16.77
N GLU A 604 26.21 -6.17 15.84
CA GLU A 604 24.79 -5.94 16.14
C GLU A 604 24.15 -7.19 16.78
N MET A 605 24.45 -8.40 16.29
CA MET A 605 23.96 -9.66 16.87
C MET A 605 24.58 -9.98 18.24
N GLN A 606 25.83 -9.59 18.48
CA GLN A 606 26.52 -9.82 19.77
C GLN A 606 26.06 -8.86 20.87
N ASN A 607 25.57 -7.66 20.52
CA ASN A 607 25.10 -6.65 21.46
C ASN A 607 23.58 -6.70 21.74
N LEU A 608 22.87 -7.75 21.32
CA LEU A 608 21.47 -7.96 21.67
C LEU A 608 21.32 -8.29 23.18
N PRO A 609 20.60 -7.48 23.98
CA PRO A 609 20.46 -7.72 25.42
C PRO A 609 19.65 -8.99 25.69
N TYR A 610 20.27 -9.96 26.37
CA TYR A 610 19.69 -11.26 26.68
C TYR A 610 18.61 -11.17 27.77
N VAL A 611 17.34 -11.11 27.37
CA VAL A 611 16.20 -11.25 28.29
C VAL A 611 15.88 -12.74 28.48
N GLN A 612 16.17 -13.26 29.67
CA GLN A 612 16.01 -14.69 29.98
C GLN A 612 14.54 -15.05 30.28
N VAL A 613 13.77 -15.32 29.22
CA VAL A 613 12.40 -15.84 29.35
C VAL A 613 12.43 -17.29 29.82
N GLN A 614 11.84 -17.57 30.99
CA GLN A 614 11.67 -18.94 31.48
C GLN A 614 10.68 -19.71 30.58
N VAL A 615 11.04 -20.92 30.17
CA VAL A 615 10.22 -21.80 29.34
C VAL A 615 9.35 -22.70 30.23
N PRO A 616 8.00 -22.61 30.16
CA PRO A 616 7.12 -23.55 30.85
C PRO A 616 7.20 -24.96 30.23
N GLU A 617 6.95 -26.00 31.02
CA GLU A 617 6.98 -27.39 30.55
C GLU A 617 5.94 -27.68 29.46
N VAL A 618 6.28 -28.63 28.58
CA VAL A 618 5.45 -29.04 27.45
C VAL A 618 4.27 -29.90 27.94
N LEU A 619 3.08 -29.30 27.97
CA LEU A 619 1.83 -30.03 28.14
C LEU A 619 1.47 -30.81 26.86
N PRO A 620 0.88 -32.02 26.97
CA PRO A 620 0.53 -32.86 25.82
C PRO A 620 -0.64 -32.29 25.01
N ALA A 621 -0.78 -32.75 23.77
CA ALA A 621 -1.81 -32.28 22.84
C ALA A 621 -3.23 -32.61 23.33
N VAL A 622 -4.11 -31.60 23.36
CA VAL A 622 -5.52 -31.74 23.71
C VAL A 622 -6.36 -31.94 22.45
N GLU A 623 -7.16 -33.01 22.42
CA GLU A 623 -8.13 -33.28 21.36
C GLU A 623 -9.26 -32.24 21.40
N THR A 624 -9.54 -31.56 20.28
CA THR A 624 -10.47 -30.42 20.22
C THR A 624 -11.95 -30.83 20.15
N GLY A 625 -12.44 -31.47 21.22
CA GLY A 625 -13.85 -31.84 21.39
C GLY A 625 -14.56 -31.02 22.47
N ASN A 626 -15.58 -30.23 22.09
CA ASN A 626 -16.65 -29.63 22.91
C ASN A 626 -16.35 -28.84 24.20
N GLN A 627 -15.10 -28.70 24.67
CA GLN A 627 -14.78 -28.01 25.94
C GLN A 627 -15.17 -26.50 25.97
N ALA A 628 -15.40 -25.88 24.80
CA ALA A 628 -15.61 -24.44 24.66
C ALA A 628 -16.85 -23.85 25.39
N ASN A 629 -17.78 -24.70 25.85
CA ASN A 629 -18.97 -24.26 26.60
C ASN A 629 -18.92 -24.56 28.10
N LEU A 630 -17.96 -25.32 28.63
CA LEU A 630 -17.96 -25.73 30.05
C LEU A 630 -17.59 -24.58 31.01
N CYS A 631 -18.08 -24.66 32.26
CA CYS A 631 -17.78 -23.69 33.29
C CYS A 631 -16.32 -23.82 33.75
N VAL A 632 -15.55 -22.74 33.66
CA VAL A 632 -14.10 -22.75 33.93
C VAL A 632 -13.72 -22.99 35.40
N ALA A 633 -14.69 -23.02 36.32
CA ALA A 633 -14.48 -23.24 37.75
C ALA A 633 -14.77 -24.68 38.22
N CYS A 634 -15.76 -25.37 37.62
CA CYS A 634 -16.08 -26.77 37.95
C CYS A 634 -15.81 -27.77 36.83
N LEU A 635 -15.63 -27.31 35.58
CA LEU A 635 -15.41 -28.10 34.36
C LEU A 635 -16.49 -29.15 34.02
N ASP A 636 -17.61 -29.15 34.76
CA ASP A 636 -18.67 -30.17 34.70
C ASP A 636 -20.00 -29.59 34.15
N ALA A 637 -20.47 -28.47 34.73
CA ALA A 637 -21.67 -27.78 34.27
C ALA A 637 -21.37 -26.84 33.07
N GLU A 638 -22.38 -26.58 32.23
CA GLU A 638 -22.22 -25.56 31.17
C GLU A 638 -22.00 -24.17 31.79
N SER A 639 -21.02 -23.43 31.26
CA SER A 639 -20.97 -21.99 31.43
C SER A 639 -22.28 -21.40 30.93
N THR A 640 -22.90 -20.54 31.72
CA THR A 640 -24.22 -19.96 31.43
C THR A 640 -24.27 -18.47 31.78
N HIS A 641 -23.21 -17.92 32.38
CA HIS A 641 -23.16 -16.54 32.82
C HIS A 641 -21.93 -15.84 32.24
N ALA A 642 -22.16 -14.68 31.63
CA ALA A 642 -21.12 -13.78 31.13
C ALA A 642 -20.92 -12.59 32.07
N LEU A 643 -19.66 -12.19 32.24
CA LEU A 643 -19.25 -11.19 33.23
C LEU A 643 -18.99 -9.83 32.56
N SER A 644 -19.64 -8.77 33.04
CA SER A 644 -19.59 -7.42 32.46
C SER A 644 -18.62 -6.52 33.25
N PRO A 645 -17.65 -5.82 32.63
CA PRO A 645 -17.65 -5.42 31.21
C PRO A 645 -16.91 -6.37 30.24
N CYS A 646 -16.21 -7.40 30.73
CA CYS A 646 -15.28 -8.18 29.89
C CYS A 646 -15.94 -9.12 28.86
N GLY A 647 -17.23 -9.44 29.02
CA GLY A 647 -18.03 -10.25 28.09
C GLY A 647 -17.84 -11.77 28.16
N HIS A 648 -16.96 -12.27 29.02
CA HIS A 648 -16.61 -13.70 29.07
C HIS A 648 -17.72 -14.58 29.67
N LYS A 649 -18.47 -15.29 28.82
CA LYS A 649 -19.30 -16.46 29.20
C LYS A 649 -18.33 -17.51 29.77
N SER A 650 -18.38 -17.73 31.09
CA SER A 650 -17.30 -18.43 31.81
C SER A 650 -17.79 -19.28 33.00
N LEU A 651 -18.87 -18.87 33.68
CA LEU A 651 -19.33 -19.54 34.90
C LEU A 651 -20.74 -20.12 34.76
N CYS A 652 -21.01 -21.23 35.45
CA CYS A 652 -22.37 -21.67 35.76
C CYS A 652 -22.91 -20.87 36.95
N LEU A 653 -24.22 -20.91 37.21
CA LEU A 653 -24.85 -20.13 38.28
C LEU A 653 -24.22 -20.40 39.66
N MET A 654 -24.07 -21.67 40.04
CA MET A 654 -23.55 -22.03 41.37
C MET A 654 -22.09 -21.59 41.58
N CYS A 655 -21.24 -21.68 40.54
CA CYS A 655 -19.85 -21.23 40.62
C CYS A 655 -19.70 -19.71 40.60
N LEU A 656 -20.69 -19.00 40.05
CA LEU A 656 -20.79 -17.54 40.12
C LEU A 656 -21.25 -17.08 41.51
N GLU A 657 -22.26 -17.71 42.08
CA GLU A 657 -22.75 -17.41 43.45
C GLU A 657 -21.71 -17.76 44.53
N SER A 658 -20.84 -18.73 44.26
CA SER A 658 -19.73 -19.13 45.14
C SER A 658 -18.44 -18.32 44.94
N LEU A 659 -18.43 -17.32 44.05
CA LEU A 659 -17.21 -16.64 43.64
C LEU A 659 -16.80 -15.55 44.65
N LEU A 660 -15.79 -15.87 45.49
CA LEU A 660 -15.28 -14.99 46.56
C LEU A 660 -14.64 -13.66 46.09
N SER A 661 -14.56 -13.39 44.79
CA SER A 661 -14.03 -12.13 44.26
C SER A 661 -14.75 -11.73 42.97
N GLU A 662 -15.04 -10.43 42.81
CA GLU A 662 -15.68 -9.85 41.63
C GLU A 662 -14.74 -9.76 40.41
N ARG A 663 -13.91 -10.78 40.16
CA ARG A 663 -12.95 -10.83 39.05
C ARG A 663 -13.24 -11.99 38.12
N CYS A 664 -13.15 -11.72 36.82
CA CYS A 664 -13.37 -12.73 35.78
C CYS A 664 -12.25 -13.77 35.78
N PRO A 665 -12.54 -15.09 35.92
CA PRO A 665 -11.50 -16.12 35.94
C PRO A 665 -10.66 -16.22 34.65
N ILE A 666 -11.19 -15.75 33.51
CA ILE A 666 -10.50 -15.84 32.20
C ILE A 666 -9.52 -14.68 31.98
N CYS A 667 -9.85 -13.47 32.44
CA CYS A 667 -9.08 -12.26 32.12
C CYS A 667 -8.71 -11.38 33.34
N ASN A 668 -8.96 -11.86 34.55
CA ASN A 668 -8.69 -11.22 35.86
C ASN A 668 -9.27 -9.79 36.04
N SER A 669 -10.08 -9.32 35.11
CA SER A 669 -10.72 -8.01 35.14
C SER A 669 -11.85 -7.99 36.15
N ILE A 670 -12.02 -6.88 36.87
CA ILE A 670 -13.17 -6.69 37.78
C ILE A 670 -14.46 -6.65 36.95
N PHE A 671 -15.51 -7.33 37.40
CA PHE A 671 -16.84 -7.29 36.81
C PHE A 671 -17.85 -6.68 37.79
N THR A 672 -18.78 -5.86 37.31
CA THR A 672 -19.78 -5.16 38.13
C THR A 672 -21.19 -5.72 37.96
N SER A 673 -21.38 -6.62 37.00
CA SER A 673 -22.64 -7.30 36.73
C SER A 673 -22.40 -8.59 35.95
N ASN A 674 -23.37 -9.50 35.99
CA ASN A 674 -23.38 -10.72 35.20
C ASN A 674 -24.69 -10.84 34.41
N LEU A 675 -24.68 -11.63 33.34
CA LEU A 675 -25.85 -11.90 32.51
C LEU A 675 -25.94 -13.39 32.20
N ARG A 676 -27.11 -13.99 32.45
CA ARG A 676 -27.40 -15.37 32.03
C ARG A 676 -27.62 -15.43 30.52
N ILE A 677 -26.81 -16.24 29.85
CA ILE A 677 -26.92 -16.59 28.44
C ILE A 677 -27.46 -18.02 28.37
N TRP A 678 -28.54 -18.18 27.62
CA TRP A 678 -29.15 -19.46 27.24
C TRP A 678 -28.65 -19.90 25.86
#